data_AF-A0A812KX51-F1
#
_entry.id   AF-A0A812KX51-F1
#
_cell.length_a   1.000
_cell.length_b   1.000
_cell.length_c   1.000
_cell.angle_alpha   90.00
_cell.angle_beta   90.00
_cell.angle_gamma   90.00
#
_symmetry.space_group_name_H-M   'P 1'
#
loop_
_entity.id
_entity.type
_entity.pdbx_description
1 polymer ?
#
loop_
_entity_poly.entity_id
_entity_poly.type
_entity_poly.pdbx_seq_one_letter_code
_entity_poly.pdbx_strand_id
1 'polypeptide(L)'
;MSRPPATLRKVGRVLVLLALFLVCQRATQTARALLGAGPVQFPRSVPPGIWAQNLLVARRAKADGTLGRGEAEDHEDVKAPKEKDDVKEATTEVSRNKAVDEAASAQTADPVEDAKQEEQLQKTVQETGQIKEDKGFDESTEKDTFSQKCFDMAVKKWEGAQKDLEGAREDRDFARQRLRLAVQNRNQKEIKEATEAFNKAESKVDTAKEEAERAEKEAKKANEELEKAKSTAPLQVESTLTDLALVVKAAVKEAMVTGLTVSRTALWKDAYGPDTKDQELRERTGEPVLDGKQLSSLTGQSTEKDLVAFTLPILRSLFPEDKIVDSQNRRWPESGLSPDLFRCMVYDGNASSGTPYKEMLDCVSVFEAKLAINDDSRGQLYEYLCRLPSKHARGMVFDKRGFELYHVAGQPGSRKALLERICGAWSAPGGKKLLRDFLSQYNPWERLLRQSLRQAGAVPIAFLGSGAFGRVLEAQRKRDEEIERIAIKAVLAVGVPNGFSPGAEVEVMKRACQQGCPVVAPSSDCIEVVESDKVLGWFHILGDVGTPVPVDTAQAKWRDLVEALRQLHLKGFVHGDPRLANVVLLGDKFKWIDFLGQPVFTRASQETDIQILMTDLVGQKDPVQFGQQFDGWPKNSAFIGNVLQPLMSSVTR
;
A
#
# COMPACT_ATOMS: atom_id res chain seq x y z
N MET A 1 2.50 -30.65 6.07
CA MET A 1 1.92 -31.46 4.96
C MET A 1 2.52 -31.00 3.63
N SER A 2 2.45 -31.82 2.58
CA SER A 2 3.05 -31.52 1.27
C SER A 2 2.26 -30.47 0.47
N ARG A 3 2.95 -29.66 -0.33
CA ARG A 3 2.33 -28.66 -1.21
C ARG A 3 1.51 -29.36 -2.32
N PRO A 4 0.32 -28.86 -2.70
CA PRO A 4 -0.46 -29.46 -3.77
C PRO A 4 0.28 -29.40 -5.11
N PRO A 5 0.25 -30.48 -5.92
CA PRO A 5 1.02 -30.60 -7.15
C PRO A 5 0.62 -29.52 -8.17
N ALA A 6 1.58 -29.13 -9.02
CA ALA A 6 1.41 -28.04 -9.97
C ALA A 6 0.26 -28.25 -10.99
N THR A 7 -0.16 -29.50 -11.19
CA THR A 7 -1.33 -29.88 -12.01
C THR A 7 -2.63 -29.26 -11.50
N LEU A 8 -2.91 -29.28 -10.19
CA LEU A 8 -4.12 -28.67 -9.61
C LEU A 8 -4.19 -27.16 -9.89
N ARG A 9 -3.05 -26.46 -9.79
CA ARG A 9 -2.94 -25.03 -10.12
C ARG A 9 -3.10 -24.73 -11.61
N LYS A 10 -2.80 -25.69 -12.50
CA LYS A 10 -3.11 -25.57 -13.94
C LYS A 10 -4.59 -25.78 -14.22
N VAL A 11 -5.24 -26.78 -13.62
CA VAL A 11 -6.68 -27.02 -13.75
C VAL A 11 -7.49 -25.82 -13.28
N GLY A 12 -7.17 -25.23 -12.12
CA GLY A 12 -7.84 -24.02 -11.63
C GLY A 12 -7.76 -22.83 -12.60
N ARG A 13 -6.61 -22.61 -13.26
CA ARG A 13 -6.46 -21.56 -14.28
C ARG A 13 -7.30 -21.84 -15.53
N VAL A 14 -7.38 -23.08 -15.98
CA VAL A 14 -8.24 -23.46 -17.13
C VAL A 14 -9.71 -23.21 -16.82
N LEU A 15 -10.18 -23.56 -15.62
CA LEU A 15 -11.57 -23.32 -15.19
C LEU A 15 -11.90 -21.81 -15.12
N VAL A 16 -10.99 -20.97 -14.61
CA VAL A 16 -11.16 -19.51 -14.59
C VAL A 16 -11.25 -18.92 -16.02
N LEU A 17 -10.39 -19.39 -16.94
CA LEU A 17 -10.44 -18.96 -18.34
C LEU A 17 -11.73 -19.42 -19.05
N LEU A 18 -12.22 -20.62 -18.74
CA LEU A 18 -13.49 -21.13 -19.28
C LEU A 18 -14.69 -20.31 -18.77
N ALA A 19 -14.69 -19.93 -17.49
CA ALA A 19 -15.72 -19.06 -16.91
C ALA A 19 -15.71 -17.66 -17.53
N LEU A 20 -14.53 -17.05 -17.71
CA LEU A 20 -14.37 -15.77 -18.40
C LEU A 20 -14.88 -15.83 -19.84
N PHE A 21 -14.55 -16.89 -20.58
CA PHE A 21 -15.04 -17.09 -21.95
C PHE A 21 -16.58 -17.13 -22.02
N LEU A 22 -17.23 -17.87 -21.11
CA LEU A 22 -18.69 -17.96 -21.06
C LEU A 22 -19.36 -16.63 -20.66
N VAL A 23 -18.74 -15.86 -19.77
CA VAL A 23 -19.22 -14.50 -19.42
C VAL A 23 -19.12 -13.57 -20.63
N CYS A 24 -17.98 -13.53 -21.32
CA CYS A 24 -17.80 -12.73 -22.53
C CYS A 24 -18.77 -13.15 -23.65
N GLN A 25 -18.99 -14.45 -23.86
CA GLN A 25 -19.96 -14.96 -24.84
C GLN A 25 -21.39 -14.50 -24.50
N ARG A 26 -21.79 -14.56 -23.23
CA ARG A 26 -23.12 -14.12 -22.79
C ARG A 26 -23.30 -12.60 -22.91
N ALA A 27 -22.30 -11.81 -22.50
CA ALA A 27 -22.31 -10.36 -22.69
C ALA A 27 -22.41 -9.98 -24.17
N THR A 28 -21.70 -10.69 -25.05
CA THR A 28 -21.76 -10.48 -26.52
C THR A 28 -23.14 -10.80 -27.08
N GLN A 29 -23.80 -11.86 -26.60
CA GLN A 29 -25.17 -12.19 -26.99
C GLN A 29 -26.18 -11.13 -26.50
N THR A 30 -26.06 -10.65 -25.26
CA THR A 30 -26.91 -9.56 -24.74
C THR A 30 -26.72 -8.26 -25.52
N ALA A 31 -25.48 -7.85 -25.81
CA ALA A 31 -25.20 -6.66 -26.61
C ALA A 31 -25.79 -6.78 -28.03
N ARG A 32 -25.66 -7.95 -28.68
CA ARG A 32 -26.26 -8.18 -30.01
C ARG A 32 -27.79 -8.13 -29.97
N ALA A 33 -28.43 -8.70 -28.95
CA ALA A 33 -29.88 -8.64 -28.79
C ALA A 33 -30.39 -7.20 -28.60
N LEU A 34 -29.68 -6.38 -27.82
CA LEU A 34 -29.98 -4.94 -27.66
C LEU A 34 -29.78 -4.14 -28.95
N LEU A 35 -28.86 -4.56 -29.81
CA LEU A 35 -28.60 -3.97 -31.13
C LEU A 35 -29.45 -4.60 -32.26
N GLY A 36 -30.49 -5.38 -31.93
CA GLY A 36 -31.38 -6.03 -32.91
C GLY A 36 -30.73 -7.11 -33.78
N ALA A 37 -29.48 -7.49 -33.51
CA ALA A 37 -28.71 -8.43 -34.32
C ALA A 37 -29.01 -9.88 -33.91
N GLY A 38 -29.50 -10.68 -34.87
CA GLY A 38 -29.89 -12.08 -34.66
C GLY A 38 -28.79 -12.97 -34.05
N PRO A 39 -29.19 -14.04 -33.33
CA PRO A 39 -28.27 -14.95 -32.66
C PRO A 39 -27.49 -15.80 -33.68
N VAL A 40 -26.16 -15.81 -33.55
CA VAL A 40 -25.29 -16.66 -34.35
C VAL A 40 -25.34 -18.09 -33.81
N GLN A 41 -25.70 -19.06 -34.66
CA GLN A 41 -25.54 -20.48 -34.33
C GLN A 41 -24.07 -20.86 -34.46
N PHE A 42 -23.46 -21.32 -33.37
CA PHE A 42 -22.17 -21.98 -33.41
C PHE A 42 -22.35 -23.46 -33.78
N PRO A 43 -21.46 -24.07 -34.58
CA PRO A 43 -21.54 -25.50 -34.91
C PRO A 43 -21.46 -26.38 -33.65
N ARG A 44 -22.14 -27.53 -33.68
CA ARG A 44 -22.27 -28.43 -32.52
C ARG A 44 -20.90 -28.93 -32.03
N SER A 45 -20.82 -29.17 -30.73
CA SER A 45 -19.62 -29.66 -30.03
C SER A 45 -19.03 -30.94 -30.64
N VAL A 46 -17.72 -30.94 -30.88
CA VAL A 46 -16.96 -32.15 -31.24
C VAL A 46 -17.10 -33.22 -30.13
N PRO A 47 -17.34 -34.51 -30.47
CA PRO A 47 -17.47 -35.57 -29.48
C PRO A 47 -16.20 -35.75 -28.60
N PRO A 48 -16.35 -36.12 -27.31
CA PRO A 48 -15.23 -36.25 -26.38
C PRO A 48 -14.43 -37.55 -26.61
N GLY A 49 -13.70 -37.61 -27.72
CA GLY A 49 -12.78 -38.71 -28.05
C GLY A 49 -11.37 -38.26 -28.44
N ILE A 50 -11.25 -37.23 -29.28
CA ILE A 50 -9.97 -36.86 -29.93
C ILE A 50 -8.93 -36.35 -28.92
N TRP A 51 -9.34 -35.65 -27.86
CA TRP A 51 -8.42 -35.14 -26.83
C TRP A 51 -7.87 -36.22 -25.88
N ALA A 52 -8.43 -37.44 -25.86
CA ALA A 52 -8.06 -38.46 -24.89
C ALA A 52 -6.77 -39.23 -25.27
N GLN A 53 -6.50 -39.42 -26.58
CA GLN A 53 -5.38 -40.26 -27.04
C GLN A 53 -4.01 -39.60 -26.78
N ASN A 54 -3.87 -38.30 -27.01
CA ASN A 54 -2.59 -37.59 -26.88
C ASN A 54 -2.05 -37.50 -25.45
N LEU A 55 -2.89 -37.76 -24.42
CA LEU A 55 -2.49 -37.79 -23.01
C LEU A 55 -1.94 -39.14 -22.54
N LEU A 56 -2.12 -40.23 -23.31
CA LEU A 56 -1.69 -41.57 -22.91
C LEU A 56 -0.27 -41.93 -23.37
N VAL A 57 0.21 -41.36 -24.48
CA VAL A 57 1.53 -41.69 -25.06
C VAL A 57 2.68 -41.32 -24.12
N ALA A 58 2.60 -40.18 -23.43
CA ALA A 58 3.67 -39.66 -22.56
C ALA A 58 3.92 -40.47 -21.27
N ARG A 59 3.12 -41.50 -20.98
CA ARG A 59 3.21 -42.27 -19.71
C ARG A 59 4.06 -43.54 -19.77
N ARG A 60 4.61 -43.92 -20.94
CA ARG A 60 5.29 -45.21 -21.14
C ARG A 60 6.83 -45.17 -21.09
N ALA A 61 7.44 -44.03 -20.74
CA ALA A 61 8.88 -43.80 -20.90
C ALA A 61 9.71 -43.69 -19.60
N LYS A 62 9.13 -43.90 -18.41
CA LYS A 62 9.85 -43.94 -17.11
C LYS A 62 9.23 -44.93 -16.13
N ALA A 63 9.48 -46.22 -16.36
CA ALA A 63 9.12 -47.29 -15.43
C ALA A 63 10.00 -48.55 -15.66
N ASP A 64 11.33 -48.41 -15.57
CA ASP A 64 12.29 -49.51 -15.48
C ASP A 64 13.57 -49.02 -14.75
N GLY A 65 14.26 -49.91 -14.03
CA GLY A 65 15.50 -49.64 -13.28
C GLY A 65 15.41 -49.93 -11.78
N THR A 66 16.07 -50.99 -11.31
CA THR A 66 15.81 -51.64 -10.00
C THR A 66 17.07 -51.94 -9.16
N LEU A 67 16.95 -51.71 -7.85
CA LEU A 67 17.59 -52.43 -6.71
C LEU A 67 19.12 -52.35 -6.43
N GLY A 68 19.44 -52.50 -5.13
CA GLY A 68 20.77 -52.44 -4.46
C GLY A 68 20.75 -51.41 -3.32
N ARG A 69 20.77 -51.69 -2.01
CA ARG A 69 21.33 -52.79 -1.16
C ARG A 69 22.87 -52.71 -1.07
N GLY A 70 23.50 -52.49 0.09
CA GLY A 70 22.99 -52.26 1.47
C GLY A 70 24.06 -51.65 2.41
N GLU A 71 23.88 -51.84 3.73
CA GLU A 71 24.86 -51.99 4.86
C GLU A 71 26.35 -51.57 4.71
N ALA A 72 27.11 -51.14 5.74
CA ALA A 72 26.90 -50.68 7.13
C ALA A 72 28.28 -50.23 7.73
N GLU A 73 28.32 -49.67 8.96
CA GLU A 73 29.54 -49.50 9.81
C GLU A 73 30.69 -48.60 9.23
N ASP A 74 31.80 -48.30 9.93
CA ASP A 74 32.00 -47.66 11.25
C ASP A 74 33.43 -47.01 11.29
N HIS A 75 33.79 -46.32 12.39
CA HIS A 75 35.13 -45.77 12.73
C HIS A 75 35.67 -44.64 11.81
N GLU A 76 36.13 -43.47 12.28
CA GLU A 76 37.13 -43.05 13.30
C GLU A 76 38.54 -42.71 12.74
N ASP A 77 38.82 -41.40 12.79
CA ASP A 77 40.03 -40.79 13.37
C ASP A 77 41.37 -40.68 12.57
N VAL A 78 42.25 -39.81 13.10
CA VAL A 78 43.72 -39.68 12.93
C VAL A 78 44.30 -38.89 11.73
N LYS A 79 44.79 -37.68 12.07
CA LYS A 79 46.02 -36.96 11.61
C LYS A 79 46.31 -36.84 10.10
N ALA A 80 46.29 -35.65 9.50
CA ALA A 80 47.30 -34.55 9.60
C ALA A 80 48.60 -34.80 8.76
N PRO A 81 49.62 -33.91 8.70
CA PRO A 81 49.72 -33.04 7.52
C PRO A 81 51.11 -32.99 6.82
N LYS A 82 51.12 -32.44 5.59
CA LYS A 82 52.18 -31.61 4.98
C LYS A 82 51.60 -30.85 3.78
N GLU A 83 51.85 -29.55 3.56
CA GLU A 83 53.11 -28.83 3.27
C GLU A 83 53.65 -29.09 1.85
N LYS A 84 53.75 -27.99 1.07
CA LYS A 84 54.70 -27.75 -0.05
C LYS A 84 54.49 -28.52 -1.37
N ASP A 85 54.89 -28.00 -2.54
CA ASP A 85 55.55 -26.72 -2.89
C ASP A 85 54.96 -26.12 -4.20
N ASP A 86 55.45 -24.96 -4.63
CA ASP A 86 55.12 -24.29 -5.90
C ASP A 86 55.43 -25.12 -7.17
N VAL A 87 54.93 -24.67 -8.35
CA VAL A 87 55.73 -24.32 -9.55
C VAL A 87 54.86 -24.25 -10.84
N LYS A 88 54.77 -23.04 -11.42
CA LYS A 88 54.83 -22.64 -12.87
C LYS A 88 53.92 -23.31 -13.94
N GLU A 89 53.25 -22.54 -14.80
CA GLU A 89 53.72 -21.96 -16.10
C GLU A 89 54.26 -23.04 -17.08
N ALA A 90 53.89 -23.08 -18.38
CA ALA A 90 52.93 -22.31 -19.19
C ALA A 90 52.72 -22.97 -20.58
N THR A 91 51.68 -22.55 -21.34
CA THR A 91 51.56 -22.65 -22.83
C THR A 91 51.60 -24.07 -23.47
N THR A 92 51.21 -24.38 -24.72
CA THR A 92 50.68 -23.70 -25.94
C THR A 92 49.85 -24.78 -26.69
N GLU A 93 48.62 -24.56 -27.17
CA GLU A 93 48.23 -24.04 -28.52
C GLU A 93 48.59 -24.92 -29.77
N VAL A 94 47.78 -24.79 -30.83
CA VAL A 94 48.03 -25.15 -32.26
C VAL A 94 47.58 -26.54 -32.81
N SER A 95 46.31 -26.57 -33.26
CA SER A 95 45.84 -26.99 -34.61
C SER A 95 45.62 -28.45 -35.09
N ARG A 96 44.45 -28.62 -35.78
CA ARG A 96 44.18 -29.46 -36.99
C ARG A 96 44.13 -31.01 -36.79
N ASN A 97 43.36 -31.80 -37.56
CA ASN A 97 42.47 -31.54 -38.72
C ASN A 97 41.38 -32.64 -38.91
N LYS A 98 40.43 -32.37 -39.84
CA LYS A 98 39.69 -33.27 -40.80
C LYS A 98 40.00 -34.81 -40.83
N ALA A 99 39.10 -35.72 -41.24
CA ALA A 99 37.69 -35.71 -41.73
C ALA A 99 37.15 -37.15 -41.99
N VAL A 100 35.98 -37.29 -42.67
CA VAL A 100 35.65 -38.34 -43.69
C VAL A 100 35.31 -39.77 -43.16
N ASP A 101 34.31 -40.54 -43.63
CA ASP A 101 33.27 -40.34 -44.68
C ASP A 101 32.08 -41.36 -44.63
N GLU A 102 31.03 -41.10 -45.45
CA GLU A 102 30.15 -42.05 -46.21
C GLU A 102 29.30 -43.18 -45.53
N ALA A 103 28.20 -43.73 -46.10
CA ALA A 103 27.25 -43.29 -47.17
C ALA A 103 25.97 -44.19 -47.31
N ALA A 104 25.04 -43.74 -48.17
CA ALA A 104 24.10 -44.52 -49.03
C ALA A 104 22.75 -45.04 -48.43
N SER A 105 21.65 -45.23 -49.19
CA SER A 105 21.38 -45.00 -50.64
C SER A 105 19.87 -44.90 -51.01
N ALA A 106 19.55 -44.18 -52.12
CA ALA A 106 18.49 -44.41 -53.15
C ALA A 106 16.98 -44.61 -52.75
N GLN A 107 15.90 -44.41 -53.56
CA GLN A 107 15.52 -43.77 -54.87
C GLN A 107 13.93 -43.82 -54.95
N THR A 108 13.11 -43.33 -55.90
CA THR A 108 13.20 -42.70 -57.25
C THR A 108 11.89 -41.91 -57.60
N ALA A 109 11.94 -41.05 -58.65
CA ALA A 109 10.98 -40.77 -59.76
C ALA A 109 9.51 -41.30 -59.77
N ASP A 110 8.49 -40.67 -60.39
CA ASP A 110 8.25 -39.28 -60.93
C ASP A 110 6.71 -39.05 -61.22
N PRO A 111 6.13 -38.19 -62.13
CA PRO A 111 4.88 -37.44 -61.85
C PRO A 111 3.67 -37.67 -62.80
N VAL A 112 2.51 -37.00 -62.59
CA VAL A 112 1.49 -36.62 -63.62
C VAL A 112 0.29 -35.77 -63.06
N GLU A 113 -0.41 -35.04 -63.96
CA GLU A 113 -1.66 -34.24 -63.79
C GLU A 113 -1.59 -32.87 -63.04
N ASP A 114 -0.79 -31.93 -63.55
CA ASP A 114 -1.20 -30.51 -63.59
C ASP A 114 -2.30 -30.34 -64.67
N ALA A 115 -3.56 -30.17 -64.26
CA ALA A 115 -4.66 -29.94 -65.22
C ALA A 115 -5.98 -29.31 -64.69
N LYS A 116 -6.26 -29.30 -63.37
CA LYS A 116 -7.66 -29.20 -62.87
C LYS A 116 -7.98 -28.22 -61.73
N GLN A 117 -7.06 -27.33 -61.32
CA GLN A 117 -7.35 -26.34 -60.26
C GLN A 117 -7.36 -24.87 -60.71
N GLU A 118 -6.78 -24.53 -61.86
CA GLU A 118 -6.72 -23.13 -62.31
C GLU A 118 -8.04 -22.64 -62.96
N GLU A 119 -8.86 -23.56 -63.50
CA GLU A 119 -10.16 -23.25 -64.13
C GLU A 119 -11.30 -22.94 -63.14
N GLN A 120 -11.15 -23.29 -61.85
CA GLN A 120 -12.19 -23.05 -60.83
C GLN A 120 -12.06 -21.71 -60.07
N LEU A 121 -10.90 -21.04 -60.11
CA LEU A 121 -10.72 -19.75 -59.43
C LEU A 121 -11.00 -18.52 -60.32
N GLN A 122 -10.89 -18.65 -61.65
CA GLN A 122 -11.29 -17.56 -62.56
C GLN A 122 -12.81 -17.36 -62.62
N LYS A 123 -13.61 -18.37 -62.23
CA LYS A 123 -15.08 -18.33 -62.33
C LYS A 123 -15.77 -17.46 -61.27
N THR A 124 -15.10 -17.20 -60.14
CA THR A 124 -15.63 -16.32 -59.07
C THR A 124 -15.46 -14.82 -59.37
N VAL A 125 -14.72 -14.47 -60.43
CA VAL A 125 -14.33 -13.08 -60.77
C VAL A 125 -15.39 -12.36 -61.63
N GLN A 126 -16.43 -13.06 -62.11
CA GLN A 126 -17.48 -12.47 -62.96
C GLN A 126 -18.86 -12.28 -62.28
N GLU A 127 -19.10 -12.77 -61.05
CA GLU A 127 -20.40 -12.66 -60.37
C GLU A 127 -20.50 -11.56 -59.30
N THR A 128 -19.44 -10.77 -59.06
CA THR A 128 -19.50 -9.56 -58.20
C THR A 128 -19.61 -8.24 -58.98
N GLY A 129 -19.77 -8.32 -60.31
CA GLY A 129 -19.78 -7.18 -61.22
C GLY A 129 -21.08 -6.37 -61.33
N GLN A 130 -22.05 -6.48 -60.41
CA GLN A 130 -23.28 -5.65 -60.45
C GLN A 130 -24.13 -5.60 -59.16
N ILE A 131 -23.58 -5.06 -58.06
CA ILE A 131 -24.41 -4.43 -57.01
C ILE A 131 -23.82 -3.06 -56.64
N LYS A 132 -24.51 -1.99 -57.05
CA LYS A 132 -24.36 -0.64 -56.48
C LYS A 132 -25.58 -0.36 -55.62
N GLU A 133 -25.43 -0.41 -54.30
CA GLU A 133 -26.44 0.09 -53.37
C GLU A 133 -25.78 0.45 -52.03
N ASP A 134 -26.36 1.42 -51.33
CA ASP A 134 -25.65 2.23 -50.32
C ASP A 134 -25.13 1.46 -49.10
N LYS A 135 -23.81 1.50 -48.90
CA LYS A 135 -23.18 1.40 -47.57
C LYS A 135 -22.01 2.39 -47.48
N GLY A 136 -22.24 3.51 -46.80
CA GLY A 136 -21.15 4.34 -46.30
C GLY A 136 -20.35 3.53 -45.27
N PHE A 137 -19.14 3.11 -45.64
CA PHE A 137 -18.25 2.36 -44.77
C PHE A 137 -17.23 3.35 -44.17
N ASP A 138 -17.30 3.56 -42.86
CA ASP A 138 -16.66 4.70 -42.20
C ASP A 138 -15.22 4.39 -41.77
N GLU A 139 -14.25 4.84 -42.59
CA GLU A 139 -12.80 4.69 -42.38
C GLU A 139 -12.31 5.23 -41.02
N SER A 140 -13.06 6.12 -40.35
CA SER A 140 -12.68 6.61 -39.01
C SER A 140 -12.67 5.50 -37.96
N THR A 141 -13.61 4.55 -38.06
CA THR A 141 -13.84 3.53 -37.03
C THR A 141 -12.75 2.44 -36.97
N GLU A 142 -12.14 2.11 -38.12
CA GLU A 142 -10.95 1.23 -38.15
C GLU A 142 -9.71 1.94 -37.59
N LYS A 143 -9.59 3.25 -37.82
CA LYS A 143 -8.45 4.05 -37.37
C LYS A 143 -8.42 4.22 -35.85
N ASP A 144 -9.57 4.47 -35.22
CA ASP A 144 -9.68 4.54 -33.76
C ASP A 144 -9.43 3.17 -33.09
N THR A 145 -9.96 2.09 -33.66
CA THR A 145 -9.72 0.74 -33.15
C THR A 145 -8.30 0.21 -33.44
N PHE A 146 -7.54 0.84 -34.34
CA PHE A 146 -6.10 0.63 -34.47
C PHE A 146 -5.32 1.41 -33.39
N SER A 147 -5.57 2.72 -33.25
CA SER A 147 -4.92 3.59 -32.25
C SER A 147 -5.08 3.06 -30.83
N GLN A 148 -6.29 2.58 -30.46
CA GLN A 148 -6.53 1.99 -29.14
C GLN A 148 -5.67 0.72 -28.91
N LYS A 149 -5.57 -0.17 -29.91
CA LYS A 149 -4.70 -1.38 -29.80
C LYS A 149 -3.23 -1.02 -29.66
N CYS A 150 -2.76 0.02 -30.35
CA CYS A 150 -1.40 0.53 -30.21
C CYS A 150 -1.12 1.05 -28.79
N PHE A 151 -2.06 1.81 -28.21
CA PHE A 151 -1.98 2.23 -26.81
C PHE A 151 -2.01 1.05 -25.83
N ASP A 152 -2.96 0.12 -25.97
CA ASP A 152 -3.09 -1.06 -25.11
C ASP A 152 -1.80 -1.92 -25.11
N MET A 153 -1.16 -2.08 -26.27
CA MET A 153 0.14 -2.76 -26.39
C MET A 153 1.29 -1.99 -25.72
N ALA A 154 1.32 -0.66 -25.84
CA ALA A 154 2.36 0.17 -25.24
C ALA A 154 2.24 0.22 -23.70
N VAL A 155 1.02 0.33 -23.17
CA VAL A 155 0.75 0.22 -21.72
C VAL A 155 1.21 -1.15 -21.20
N LYS A 156 0.82 -2.24 -21.87
CA LYS A 156 1.21 -3.60 -21.48
C LYS A 156 2.73 -3.84 -21.54
N LYS A 157 3.44 -3.18 -22.45
CA LYS A 157 4.91 -3.20 -22.52
C LYS A 157 5.53 -2.45 -21.32
N TRP A 158 4.97 -1.30 -20.94
CA TRP A 158 5.39 -0.53 -19.77
C TRP A 158 5.10 -1.27 -18.45
N GLU A 159 3.94 -1.91 -18.30
CA GLU A 159 3.62 -2.78 -17.15
C GLU A 159 4.64 -3.94 -17.01
N GLY A 160 5.06 -4.53 -18.14
CA GLY A 160 6.14 -5.53 -18.18
C GLY A 160 7.45 -4.97 -17.64
N ALA A 161 7.93 -3.86 -18.22
CA ALA A 161 9.19 -3.25 -17.84
C ALA A 161 9.21 -2.74 -16.37
N GLN A 162 8.09 -2.23 -15.85
CA GLN A 162 7.96 -1.87 -14.43
C GLN A 162 8.13 -3.10 -13.51
N LYS A 163 7.57 -4.24 -13.91
CA LYS A 163 7.69 -5.49 -13.15
C LYS A 163 9.09 -6.09 -13.22
N ASP A 164 9.77 -5.99 -14.36
CA ASP A 164 11.15 -6.46 -14.49
C ASP A 164 12.12 -5.55 -13.71
N LEU A 165 11.84 -4.23 -13.62
CA LEU A 165 12.50 -3.29 -12.71
C LEU A 165 12.24 -3.60 -11.22
N GLU A 166 11.03 -4.02 -10.85
CA GLU A 166 10.72 -4.48 -9.49
C GLU A 166 11.52 -5.74 -9.15
N GLY A 167 11.53 -6.75 -10.03
CA GLY A 167 12.34 -7.96 -9.85
C GLY A 167 13.85 -7.69 -9.77
N ALA A 168 14.37 -6.73 -10.56
CA ALA A 168 15.77 -6.31 -10.46
C ALA A 168 16.10 -5.66 -9.10
N ARG A 169 15.16 -4.91 -8.51
CA ARG A 169 15.31 -4.33 -7.17
C ARG A 169 15.30 -5.39 -6.07
N GLU A 170 14.46 -6.42 -6.18
CA GLU A 170 14.49 -7.59 -5.28
C GLU A 170 15.85 -8.31 -5.35
N ASP A 171 16.36 -8.57 -6.55
CA ASP A 171 17.68 -9.17 -6.80
C ASP A 171 18.81 -8.37 -6.12
N ARG A 172 18.80 -7.05 -6.29
CA ARG A 172 19.78 -6.12 -5.69
C ARG A 172 19.69 -6.11 -4.17
N ASP A 173 18.49 -6.07 -3.60
CA ASP A 173 18.32 -6.00 -2.15
C ASP A 173 18.63 -7.34 -1.48
N PHE A 174 18.41 -8.48 -2.16
CA PHE A 174 18.92 -9.79 -1.75
C PHE A 174 20.46 -9.86 -1.78
N ALA A 175 21.10 -9.37 -2.85
CA ALA A 175 22.55 -9.28 -2.91
C ALA A 175 23.13 -8.39 -1.79
N ARG A 176 22.46 -7.26 -1.49
CA ARG A 176 22.81 -6.35 -0.39
C ARG A 176 22.70 -7.01 0.98
N GLN A 177 21.72 -7.90 1.19
CA GLN A 177 21.61 -8.70 2.41
C GLN A 177 22.77 -9.71 2.53
N ARG A 178 23.13 -10.40 1.44
CA ARG A 178 24.30 -11.31 1.42
C ARG A 178 25.60 -10.58 1.74
N LEU A 179 25.81 -9.38 1.18
CA LEU A 179 26.99 -8.56 1.47
C LEU A 179 27.07 -8.14 2.93
N ARG A 180 25.95 -7.77 3.56
CA ARG A 180 25.90 -7.47 5.01
C ARG A 180 26.31 -8.67 5.87
N LEU A 181 25.81 -9.87 5.55
CA LEU A 181 26.18 -11.10 6.27
C LEU A 181 27.66 -11.44 6.10
N ALA A 182 28.20 -11.35 4.88
CA ALA A 182 29.62 -11.56 4.60
C ALA A 182 30.53 -10.60 5.39
N VAL A 183 30.16 -9.32 5.49
CA VAL A 183 30.87 -8.31 6.29
C VAL A 183 30.79 -8.61 7.79
N GLN A 184 29.64 -9.06 8.29
CA GLN A 184 29.49 -9.49 9.69
C GLN A 184 30.35 -10.73 10.01
N ASN A 185 30.41 -11.70 9.10
CA ASN A 185 31.26 -12.90 9.20
C ASN A 185 32.76 -12.59 9.12
N ARG A 186 33.14 -11.38 8.66
CA ARG A 186 34.53 -10.95 8.37
C ARG A 186 35.26 -11.83 7.34
N ASN A 187 34.56 -12.67 6.58
CA ASN A 187 35.15 -13.55 5.59
C ASN A 187 35.45 -12.78 4.29
N GLN A 188 36.72 -12.44 4.07
CA GLN A 188 37.15 -11.66 2.90
C GLN A 188 36.74 -12.28 1.55
N LYS A 189 36.66 -13.62 1.45
CA LYS A 189 36.21 -14.30 0.23
C LYS A 189 34.71 -14.07 -0.01
N GLU A 190 33.88 -14.30 1.01
CA GLU A 190 32.43 -14.02 0.92
C GLU A 190 32.17 -12.53 0.63
N ILE A 191 32.95 -11.62 1.22
CA ILE A 191 32.81 -10.17 0.99
C ILE A 191 33.07 -9.83 -0.48
N LYS A 192 34.13 -10.39 -1.09
CA LYS A 192 34.41 -10.18 -2.51
C LYS A 192 33.29 -10.74 -3.41
N GLU A 193 32.91 -12.01 -3.21
CA GLU A 193 31.85 -12.66 -4.00
C GLU A 193 30.49 -11.94 -3.87
N ALA A 194 30.16 -11.46 -2.67
CA ALA A 194 28.92 -10.71 -2.44
C ALA A 194 28.97 -9.28 -2.98
N THR A 195 30.15 -8.66 -3.06
CA THR A 195 30.33 -7.33 -3.69
C THR A 195 30.17 -7.45 -5.22
N GLU A 196 30.79 -8.45 -5.84
CA GLU A 196 30.62 -8.73 -7.28
C GLU A 196 29.16 -9.05 -7.62
N ALA A 197 28.47 -9.81 -6.77
CA ALA A 197 27.04 -10.09 -6.91
C ALA A 197 26.16 -8.84 -6.73
N PHE A 198 26.49 -7.94 -5.80
CA PHE A 198 25.76 -6.69 -5.59
C PHE A 198 25.92 -5.74 -6.80
N ASN A 199 27.15 -5.48 -7.24
CA ASN A 199 27.43 -4.61 -8.39
C ASN A 199 26.73 -5.13 -9.67
N LYS A 200 26.70 -6.45 -9.86
CA LYS A 200 26.00 -7.08 -10.98
C LYS A 200 24.47 -6.92 -10.90
N ALA A 201 23.90 -6.92 -9.71
CA ALA A 201 22.47 -6.69 -9.50
C ALA A 201 22.10 -5.20 -9.60
N GLU A 202 22.99 -4.29 -9.18
CA GLU A 202 22.83 -2.84 -9.36
C GLU A 202 22.79 -2.46 -10.85
N SER A 203 23.75 -2.97 -11.65
CA SER A 203 23.75 -2.79 -13.11
C SER A 203 22.47 -3.30 -13.81
N LYS A 204 21.84 -4.37 -13.30
CA LYS A 204 20.52 -4.82 -13.80
C LYS A 204 19.43 -3.79 -13.52
N VAL A 205 19.42 -3.18 -12.33
CA VAL A 205 18.42 -2.17 -11.94
C VAL A 205 18.51 -0.96 -12.87
N ASP A 206 19.71 -0.52 -13.23
CA ASP A 206 19.90 0.58 -14.17
C ASP A 206 19.39 0.26 -15.58
N THR A 207 19.70 -0.94 -16.10
CA THR A 207 19.19 -1.39 -17.42
C THR A 207 17.66 -1.48 -17.42
N ALA A 208 17.07 -2.12 -16.40
CA ALA A 208 15.61 -2.24 -16.30
C ALA A 208 14.92 -0.88 -16.09
N LYS A 209 15.60 0.10 -15.46
CA LYS A 209 15.11 1.48 -15.31
C LYS A 209 15.09 2.20 -16.66
N GLU A 210 16.14 2.08 -17.48
CA GLU A 210 16.15 2.64 -18.84
C GLU A 210 15.06 2.04 -19.72
N GLU A 211 14.81 0.73 -19.62
CA GLU A 211 13.74 0.06 -20.36
C GLU A 211 12.35 0.50 -19.90
N ALA A 212 12.12 0.65 -18.58
CA ALA A 212 10.88 1.19 -18.04
C ALA A 212 10.63 2.65 -18.47
N GLU A 213 11.65 3.52 -18.41
CA GLU A 213 11.54 4.90 -18.90
C GLU A 213 11.31 4.98 -20.42
N ARG A 214 11.87 4.05 -21.21
CA ARG A 214 11.66 3.96 -22.66
C ARG A 214 10.22 3.53 -22.97
N ALA A 215 9.73 2.49 -22.29
CA ALA A 215 8.35 2.04 -22.45
C ALA A 215 7.32 3.07 -21.98
N GLU A 216 7.62 3.89 -20.95
CA GLU A 216 6.77 5.00 -20.51
C GLU A 216 6.64 6.08 -21.60
N LYS A 217 7.76 6.43 -22.25
CA LYS A 217 7.79 7.39 -23.37
C LYS A 217 7.00 6.87 -24.58
N GLU A 218 7.09 5.56 -24.87
CA GLU A 218 6.25 4.91 -25.89
C GLU A 218 4.75 4.95 -25.54
N ALA A 219 4.37 4.61 -24.30
CA ALA A 219 2.97 4.64 -23.85
C ALA A 219 2.38 6.06 -23.86
N LYS A 220 3.15 7.07 -23.43
CA LYS A 220 2.77 8.49 -23.53
C LYS A 220 2.56 8.93 -24.97
N LYS A 221 3.47 8.59 -25.89
CA LYS A 221 3.32 8.88 -27.32
C LYS A 221 2.08 8.22 -27.91
N ALA A 222 1.83 6.95 -27.60
CA ALA A 222 0.64 6.23 -28.07
C ALA A 222 -0.66 6.85 -27.53
N ASN A 223 -0.66 7.38 -26.30
CA ASN A 223 -1.80 8.12 -25.75
C ASN A 223 -2.02 9.44 -26.49
N GLU A 224 -0.97 10.20 -26.80
CA GLU A 224 -1.11 11.42 -27.61
C GLU A 224 -1.64 11.14 -29.02
N GLU A 225 -1.23 10.03 -29.65
CA GLU A 225 -1.74 9.61 -30.96
C GLU A 225 -3.21 9.17 -30.88
N LEU A 226 -3.61 8.51 -29.80
CA LEU A 226 -5.00 8.13 -29.50
C LEU A 226 -5.91 9.35 -29.27
N GLU A 227 -5.48 10.34 -28.47
CA GLU A 227 -6.27 11.58 -28.26
C GLU A 227 -6.33 12.45 -29.52
N LYS A 228 -5.26 12.48 -30.33
CA LYS A 228 -5.28 13.12 -31.65
C LYS A 228 -6.31 12.46 -32.57
N ALA A 229 -6.38 11.13 -32.61
CA ALA A 229 -7.39 10.40 -33.38
C ALA A 229 -8.83 10.78 -32.95
N LYS A 230 -9.14 10.64 -31.66
CA LYS A 230 -10.44 11.04 -31.07
C LYS A 230 -10.84 12.48 -31.41
N SER A 231 -9.89 13.42 -31.34
CA SER A 231 -10.12 14.84 -31.63
C SER A 231 -10.38 15.16 -33.12
N THR A 232 -10.24 14.18 -34.01
CA THR A 232 -10.49 14.33 -35.46
C THR A 232 -11.73 13.59 -35.97
N ALA A 233 -12.48 12.91 -35.10
CA ALA A 233 -13.75 12.25 -35.47
C ALA A 233 -14.91 13.27 -35.54
N PRO A 234 -15.86 13.16 -36.50
CA PRO A 234 -16.98 14.10 -36.61
C PRO A 234 -18.00 14.04 -35.45
N LEU A 235 -18.43 15.22 -34.99
CA LEU A 235 -19.40 15.41 -33.90
C LEU A 235 -20.84 15.01 -34.30
N GLN A 236 -21.19 13.73 -34.20
CA GLN A 236 -22.59 13.26 -34.23
C GLN A 236 -22.94 12.15 -33.20
N VAL A 237 -22.02 11.73 -32.32
CA VAL A 237 -22.21 10.56 -31.43
C VAL A 237 -22.07 10.89 -29.92
N GLU A 238 -22.16 12.16 -29.52
CA GLU A 238 -21.93 12.56 -28.12
C GLU A 238 -22.99 12.06 -27.13
N SER A 239 -24.27 11.98 -27.51
CA SER A 239 -25.33 11.53 -26.61
C SER A 239 -25.15 10.07 -26.21
N THR A 240 -25.03 9.17 -27.19
CA THR A 240 -24.87 7.73 -26.95
C THR A 240 -23.52 7.37 -26.36
N LEU A 241 -22.43 8.10 -26.65
CA LEU A 241 -21.15 7.89 -25.96
C LEU A 241 -21.17 8.37 -24.51
N THR A 242 -21.87 9.46 -24.19
CA THR A 242 -22.03 9.91 -22.79
C THR A 242 -22.88 8.91 -22.00
N ASP A 243 -23.99 8.43 -22.57
CA ASP A 243 -24.82 7.39 -21.95
C ASP A 243 -24.05 6.06 -21.82
N LEU A 244 -23.30 5.63 -22.85
CA LEU A 244 -22.50 4.42 -22.77
C LEU A 244 -21.34 4.57 -21.76
N ALA A 245 -20.73 5.75 -21.64
CA ALA A 245 -19.72 6.02 -20.62
C ALA A 245 -20.31 6.08 -19.20
N LEU A 246 -21.56 6.52 -19.04
CA LEU A 246 -22.31 6.44 -17.79
C LEU A 246 -22.69 5.00 -17.45
N VAL A 247 -23.18 4.21 -18.42
CA VAL A 247 -23.50 2.79 -18.27
C VAL A 247 -22.24 1.97 -18.00
N VAL A 248 -21.10 2.27 -18.65
CA VAL A 248 -19.81 1.61 -18.37
C VAL A 248 -19.23 2.09 -17.04
N LYS A 249 -19.34 3.36 -16.64
CA LYS A 249 -18.98 3.78 -15.27
C LYS A 249 -19.87 3.13 -14.22
N ALA A 250 -21.17 2.97 -14.48
CA ALA A 250 -22.09 2.25 -13.61
C ALA A 250 -21.71 0.77 -13.53
N ALA A 251 -21.54 0.08 -14.67
CA ALA A 251 -21.20 -1.33 -14.76
C ALA A 251 -19.77 -1.65 -14.29
N VAL A 252 -18.81 -0.72 -14.38
CA VAL A 252 -17.46 -0.88 -13.81
C VAL A 252 -17.47 -0.59 -12.31
N LYS A 253 -18.23 0.40 -11.84
CA LYS A 253 -18.46 0.62 -10.40
C LYS A 253 -19.20 -0.57 -9.79
N GLU A 254 -20.17 -1.14 -10.49
CA GLU A 254 -20.89 -2.35 -10.13
C GLU A 254 -19.99 -3.59 -10.24
N ALA A 255 -19.14 -3.74 -11.25
CA ALA A 255 -18.16 -4.83 -11.34
C ALA A 255 -17.01 -4.71 -10.33
N MET A 256 -16.68 -3.51 -9.85
CA MET A 256 -15.78 -3.31 -8.71
C MET A 256 -16.46 -3.59 -7.37
N VAL A 257 -17.76 -3.30 -7.24
CA VAL A 257 -18.59 -3.64 -6.07
C VAL A 257 -18.92 -5.13 -6.01
N THR A 258 -19.14 -5.78 -7.15
CA THR A 258 -19.47 -7.21 -7.31
C THR A 258 -18.25 -8.07 -7.68
N GLY A 259 -17.04 -7.50 -7.63
CA GLY A 259 -15.78 -8.04 -8.17
C GLY A 259 -15.40 -9.40 -7.61
N LEU A 260 -16.03 -10.45 -8.16
CA LEU A 260 -16.21 -11.75 -7.52
C LEU A 260 -16.43 -11.60 -6.01
N THR A 261 -17.54 -10.97 -5.63
CA THR A 261 -17.96 -10.84 -4.22
C THR A 261 -18.12 -12.22 -3.59
N VAL A 262 -17.02 -12.70 -3.01
CA VAL A 262 -17.00 -13.80 -2.06
C VAL A 262 -17.89 -13.35 -0.92
N SER A 263 -19.11 -13.91 -0.87
CA SER A 263 -20.10 -13.62 0.18
C SER A 263 -19.42 -13.59 1.54
N ARG A 264 -19.77 -12.65 2.42
CA ARG A 264 -19.21 -12.55 3.77
C ARG A 264 -19.21 -13.89 4.50
N THR A 265 -20.26 -14.69 4.32
CA THR A 265 -20.36 -16.07 4.81
C THR A 265 -19.23 -16.99 4.29
N ALA A 266 -18.89 -16.91 3.00
CA ALA A 266 -17.79 -17.67 2.40
C ALA A 266 -16.42 -17.07 2.75
N LEU A 267 -16.30 -15.74 2.81
CA LEU A 267 -15.08 -15.02 3.17
C LEU A 267 -14.70 -15.20 4.66
N TRP A 268 -15.71 -15.42 5.52
CA TRP A 268 -15.58 -15.93 6.89
C TRP A 268 -15.13 -17.39 6.93
N LYS A 269 -15.75 -18.28 6.14
CA LYS A 269 -15.40 -19.71 6.09
C LYS A 269 -14.01 -19.97 5.53
N ASP A 270 -13.56 -19.15 4.56
CA ASP A 270 -12.18 -19.10 4.07
C ASP A 270 -11.17 -18.69 5.16
N ALA A 271 -11.59 -17.89 6.15
CA ALA A 271 -10.73 -17.36 7.20
C ALA A 271 -10.57 -18.32 8.39
N TYR A 272 -11.55 -19.20 8.58
CA TYR A 272 -11.65 -20.11 9.72
C TYR A 272 -10.79 -21.36 9.51
N GLY A 273 -9.49 -21.22 9.79
CA GLY A 273 -8.49 -22.26 9.57
C GLY A 273 -8.42 -23.30 10.70
N PRO A 274 -7.77 -24.47 10.45
CA PRO A 274 -7.51 -25.45 11.50
C PRO A 274 -6.56 -24.93 12.59
N ASP A 275 -5.78 -23.89 12.29
CA ASP A 275 -4.86 -23.23 13.22
C ASP A 275 -5.52 -22.09 14.04
N THR A 276 -6.81 -21.79 13.79
CA THR A 276 -7.55 -20.76 14.55
C THR A 276 -7.82 -21.24 15.97
N LYS A 277 -7.36 -20.48 16.97
CA LYS A 277 -7.66 -20.72 18.38
C LYS A 277 -9.10 -20.34 18.70
N ASP A 278 -10.02 -21.29 18.62
CA ASP A 278 -11.40 -21.11 19.05
C ASP A 278 -11.55 -21.37 20.56
N GLN A 279 -12.18 -20.45 21.28
CA GLN A 279 -12.36 -20.49 22.72
C GLN A 279 -13.77 -20.04 23.12
N GLU A 280 -14.37 -20.75 24.05
CA GLU A 280 -15.51 -20.25 24.83
C GLU A 280 -15.00 -19.67 26.16
N LEU A 281 -15.58 -18.56 26.60
CA LEU A 281 -15.40 -18.05 27.96
C LEU A 281 -16.11 -18.98 28.96
N ARG A 282 -15.45 -20.08 29.28
CA ARG A 282 -15.80 -20.97 30.39
C ARG A 282 -15.46 -20.29 31.72
N GLU A 283 -16.16 -20.71 32.77
CA GLU A 283 -16.24 -20.05 34.07
C GLU A 283 -14.88 -19.56 34.61
N ARG A 284 -14.68 -18.24 34.63
CA ARG A 284 -13.51 -17.58 35.26
C ARG A 284 -13.95 -16.87 36.53
N THR A 285 -13.04 -16.72 37.49
CA THR A 285 -13.29 -15.81 38.61
C THR A 285 -13.28 -14.35 38.15
N GLY A 286 -14.23 -13.55 38.63
CA GLY A 286 -14.34 -12.11 38.36
C GLY A 286 -15.70 -11.67 37.82
N GLU A 287 -15.84 -10.37 37.57
CA GLU A 287 -17.12 -9.75 37.24
C GLU A 287 -17.65 -10.11 35.83
N PRO A 288 -18.97 -10.36 35.68
CA PRO A 288 -19.63 -10.42 34.37
C PRO A 288 -19.70 -9.03 33.74
N VAL A 289 -19.82 -8.95 32.41
CA VAL A 289 -19.90 -7.65 31.72
C VAL A 289 -21.18 -6.92 32.08
N LEU A 290 -22.30 -7.64 32.10
CA LEU A 290 -23.62 -7.15 32.47
C LEU A 290 -24.12 -7.84 33.75
N ASP A 291 -24.72 -7.07 34.65
CA ASP A 291 -25.54 -7.62 35.74
C ASP A 291 -26.90 -8.14 35.22
N GLY A 292 -27.66 -8.82 36.07
CA GLY A 292 -28.96 -9.40 35.69
C GLY A 292 -30.00 -8.37 35.22
N LYS A 293 -30.03 -7.18 35.81
CA LYS A 293 -30.95 -6.08 35.43
C LYS A 293 -30.53 -5.46 34.10
N GLN A 294 -29.23 -5.29 33.88
CA GLN A 294 -28.67 -4.87 32.60
C GLN A 294 -28.97 -5.90 31.50
N LEU A 295 -28.80 -7.19 31.77
CA LEU A 295 -29.13 -8.26 30.81
C LEU A 295 -30.63 -8.28 30.46
N SER A 296 -31.53 -8.14 31.45
CA SER A 296 -32.97 -8.01 31.20
C SER A 296 -33.35 -6.76 30.41
N SER A 297 -32.54 -5.70 30.50
CA SER A 297 -32.72 -4.49 29.67
C SER A 297 -32.19 -4.69 28.24
N LEU A 298 -31.07 -5.40 28.06
CA LEU A 298 -30.49 -5.70 26.75
C LEU A 298 -31.42 -6.59 25.89
N THR A 299 -32.06 -7.60 26.49
CA THR A 299 -32.93 -8.53 25.74
C THR A 299 -34.16 -7.83 25.14
N GLY A 300 -34.61 -6.72 25.73
CA GLY A 300 -35.74 -5.92 25.27
C GLY A 300 -35.48 -5.02 24.06
N GLN A 301 -34.22 -4.72 23.72
CA GLN A 301 -33.88 -3.78 22.62
C GLN A 301 -34.34 -4.32 21.25
N SER A 302 -35.02 -3.54 20.41
CA SER A 302 -35.64 -4.06 19.17
C SER A 302 -34.82 -3.85 17.90
N THR A 303 -33.91 -2.87 17.86
CA THR A 303 -33.03 -2.61 16.70
C THR A 303 -31.54 -2.64 17.05
N GLU A 304 -30.67 -2.72 16.04
CA GLU A 304 -29.20 -2.65 16.22
C GLU A 304 -28.76 -1.29 16.76
N LYS A 305 -29.49 -0.22 16.43
CA LYS A 305 -29.30 1.12 17.00
C LYS A 305 -29.61 1.18 18.49
N ASP A 306 -30.65 0.49 18.95
CA ASP A 306 -30.99 0.43 20.37
C ASP A 306 -29.97 -0.41 21.15
N LEU A 307 -29.46 -1.49 20.55
CA LEU A 307 -28.33 -2.26 21.09
C LEU A 307 -27.05 -1.43 21.20
N VAL A 308 -26.72 -0.61 20.20
CA VAL A 308 -25.59 0.34 20.26
C VAL A 308 -25.81 1.37 21.37
N ALA A 309 -26.97 2.04 21.42
CA ALA A 309 -27.28 3.04 22.43
C ALA A 309 -27.21 2.49 23.87
N PHE A 310 -27.66 1.24 24.07
CA PHE A 310 -27.58 0.54 25.36
C PHE A 310 -26.15 0.14 25.73
N THR A 311 -25.38 -0.44 24.79
CA THR A 311 -24.05 -1.00 25.10
C THR A 311 -22.93 0.06 25.14
N LEU A 312 -23.05 1.15 24.37
CA LEU A 312 -22.05 2.22 24.30
C LEU A 312 -21.59 2.77 25.67
N PRO A 313 -22.45 3.16 26.63
CA PRO A 313 -22.01 3.63 27.94
C PRO A 313 -21.28 2.55 28.75
N ILE A 314 -21.68 1.28 28.58
CA ILE A 314 -21.08 0.14 29.27
C ILE A 314 -19.67 -0.13 28.72
N LEU A 315 -19.51 -0.17 27.40
CA LEU A 315 -18.20 -0.27 26.76
C LEU A 315 -17.29 0.91 27.13
N ARG A 316 -17.81 2.15 27.20
CA ARG A 316 -17.06 3.32 27.68
C ARG A 316 -16.54 3.15 29.12
N SER A 317 -17.32 2.53 30.01
CA SER A 317 -16.87 2.23 31.39
C SER A 317 -15.78 1.15 31.50
N LEU A 318 -15.65 0.26 30.50
CA LEU A 318 -14.57 -0.74 30.46
C LEU A 318 -13.24 -0.14 29.98
N PHE A 319 -13.30 0.97 29.23
CA PHE A 319 -12.18 1.57 28.52
C PHE A 319 -12.06 3.08 28.83
N PRO A 320 -11.81 3.48 30.10
CA PRO A 320 -11.83 4.89 30.52
C PRO A 320 -10.68 5.73 29.95
N GLU A 321 -9.57 5.12 29.51
CA GLU A 321 -8.50 5.81 28.77
C GLU A 321 -8.90 6.14 27.32
N ASP A 322 -10.01 5.59 26.82
CA ASP A 322 -10.32 5.51 25.38
C ASP A 322 -11.59 6.25 24.98
N LYS A 323 -11.74 6.45 23.67
CA LYS A 323 -12.99 6.88 23.05
C LYS A 323 -13.64 5.68 22.38
N ILE A 324 -14.78 5.26 22.92
CA ILE A 324 -15.74 4.41 22.18
C ILE A 324 -16.72 5.35 21.49
N VAL A 325 -16.83 5.25 20.17
CA VAL A 325 -17.50 6.22 19.29
C VAL A 325 -18.56 5.53 18.45
N ASP A 326 -19.74 6.16 18.33
CA ASP A 326 -20.80 5.77 17.40
C ASP A 326 -20.42 6.17 15.96
N SER A 327 -20.42 5.19 15.06
CA SER A 327 -20.23 5.40 13.62
C SER A 327 -21.31 4.76 12.75
N GLN A 328 -22.47 4.36 13.31
CA GLN A 328 -23.57 3.73 12.55
C GLN A 328 -24.00 4.56 11.33
N ASN A 329 -23.89 5.88 11.44
CA ASN A 329 -24.29 6.84 10.41
C ASN A 329 -23.10 7.52 9.70
N ARG A 330 -21.87 7.00 9.86
CA ARG A 330 -20.63 7.59 9.33
C ARG A 330 -19.80 6.58 8.54
N ARG A 331 -19.75 6.77 7.22
CA ARG A 331 -18.79 6.07 6.38
C ARG A 331 -17.40 6.70 6.52
N TRP A 332 -16.40 5.90 6.81
CA TRP A 332 -15.01 6.33 6.95
C TRP A 332 -14.44 6.63 5.56
N PRO A 333 -14.00 7.87 5.25
CA PRO A 333 -13.66 8.26 3.87
C PRO A 333 -12.58 7.39 3.22
N GLU A 334 -11.56 7.05 3.99
CA GLU A 334 -10.31 6.44 3.50
C GLU A 334 -10.37 4.92 3.29
N SER A 335 -11.20 4.24 4.07
CA SER A 335 -11.32 2.77 4.03
C SER A 335 -12.68 2.30 3.50
N GLY A 336 -13.62 3.23 3.27
CA GLY A 336 -14.99 2.95 2.87
C GLY A 336 -15.81 2.18 3.91
N LEU A 337 -15.29 1.99 5.13
CA LEU A 337 -15.88 1.24 6.23
C LEU A 337 -17.02 2.00 6.90
N SER A 338 -17.89 1.27 7.61
CA SER A 338 -19.00 1.83 8.39
C SER A 338 -19.39 0.87 9.52
N PRO A 339 -18.50 0.61 10.50
CA PRO A 339 -18.84 -0.21 11.65
C PRO A 339 -19.83 0.51 12.56
N ASP A 340 -20.61 -0.25 13.33
CA ASP A 340 -21.54 0.31 14.31
C ASP A 340 -20.82 1.17 15.34
N LEU A 341 -19.71 0.64 15.88
CA LEU A 341 -18.87 1.28 16.88
C LEU A 341 -17.38 1.14 16.53
N PHE A 342 -16.56 2.06 17.03
CA PHE A 342 -15.11 1.86 17.10
C PHE A 342 -14.50 2.40 18.40
N ARG A 343 -13.30 1.88 18.71
CA ARG A 343 -12.46 2.25 19.84
C ARG A 343 -11.15 2.84 19.33
N CYS A 344 -10.78 4.00 19.86
CA CYS A 344 -9.54 4.72 19.52
C CYS A 344 -9.09 5.60 20.71
N MET A 345 -7.89 6.20 20.61
CA MET A 345 -7.44 7.26 21.53
C MET A 345 -7.99 8.64 21.14
N VAL A 346 -8.02 8.94 19.83
CA VAL A 346 -8.45 10.21 19.22
C VAL A 346 -9.15 9.93 17.89
N TYR A 347 -10.07 10.82 17.50
CA TYR A 347 -10.85 10.75 16.26
C TYR A 347 -11.27 12.15 15.81
N ASP A 348 -11.62 12.29 14.54
CA ASP A 348 -12.21 13.49 13.97
C ASP A 348 -13.74 13.48 14.14
N GLY A 349 -14.31 14.56 14.68
CA GLY A 349 -15.73 14.69 14.97
C GLY A 349 -16.05 15.32 16.33
N ASN A 350 -17.20 14.94 16.90
CA ASN A 350 -17.70 15.45 18.17
C ASN A 350 -17.91 14.34 19.21
N ALA A 351 -18.07 14.69 20.48
CA ALA A 351 -18.12 13.74 21.62
C ALA A 351 -19.11 12.56 21.48
N SER A 352 -20.14 12.71 20.62
CA SER A 352 -21.12 11.67 20.30
C SER A 352 -20.80 10.85 19.04
N SER A 353 -20.12 11.40 18.03
CA SER A 353 -19.94 10.75 16.73
C SER A 353 -18.67 11.20 15.99
N GLY A 354 -18.02 10.28 15.27
CA GLY A 354 -16.76 10.60 14.61
C GLY A 354 -16.28 9.58 13.59
N THR A 355 -15.12 9.86 13.03
CA THR A 355 -14.33 9.00 12.13
C THR A 355 -12.88 8.98 12.59
N PRO A 356 -12.20 7.83 12.60
CA PRO A 356 -10.78 7.78 12.95
C PRO A 356 -9.93 8.52 11.92
N TYR A 357 -8.86 9.18 12.37
CA TYR A 357 -7.84 9.73 11.49
C TYR A 357 -7.17 8.62 10.67
N LYS A 358 -6.87 8.88 9.39
CA LYS A 358 -6.31 7.92 8.43
C LYS A 358 -5.02 7.28 8.95
N GLU A 359 -4.13 8.12 9.47
CA GLU A 359 -2.81 7.81 10.01
C GLU A 359 -2.90 7.01 11.32
N MET A 360 -4.07 6.99 11.95
CA MET A 360 -4.35 6.31 13.22
C MET A 360 -5.20 5.03 13.04
N LEU A 361 -5.59 4.67 11.82
CA LEU A 361 -6.42 3.49 11.52
C LEU A 361 -5.80 2.15 11.96
N ASP A 362 -4.50 2.10 12.24
CA ASP A 362 -3.85 0.92 12.82
C ASP A 362 -4.11 0.79 14.34
N CYS A 363 -4.31 1.90 15.04
CA CYS A 363 -4.64 2.04 16.47
C CYS A 363 -6.16 1.99 16.75
N VAL A 364 -6.94 1.32 15.90
CA VAL A 364 -8.40 1.23 16.01
C VAL A 364 -8.85 -0.21 16.21
N SER A 365 -9.80 -0.42 17.12
CA SER A 365 -10.61 -1.65 17.18
C SER A 365 -12.03 -1.35 16.70
N VAL A 366 -12.64 -2.25 15.93
CA VAL A 366 -14.01 -2.09 15.37
C VAL A 366 -14.99 -3.06 16.02
N PHE A 367 -16.21 -2.61 16.28
CA PHE A 367 -17.28 -3.46 16.82
C PHE A 367 -18.57 -3.38 15.99
N GLU A 368 -19.24 -4.52 15.81
CA GLU A 368 -20.57 -4.66 15.20
C GLU A 368 -21.61 -5.06 16.24
N ALA A 369 -22.76 -4.39 16.24
CA ALA A 369 -23.94 -4.71 17.05
C ALA A 369 -24.99 -5.37 16.16
N LYS A 370 -25.48 -6.57 16.49
CA LYS A 370 -26.39 -7.33 15.63
C LYS A 370 -27.56 -7.88 16.42
N LEU A 371 -28.74 -8.02 15.80
CA LEU A 371 -29.89 -8.61 16.50
C LEU A 371 -29.70 -10.10 16.82
N ALA A 372 -28.93 -10.81 16.01
CA ALA A 372 -28.42 -12.17 16.26
C ALA A 372 -27.13 -12.42 15.44
N ILE A 373 -26.08 -12.96 16.07
CA ILE A 373 -24.80 -13.22 15.38
C ILE A 373 -24.95 -14.38 14.38
N ASN A 374 -24.63 -14.11 13.11
CA ASN A 374 -24.72 -15.05 11.99
C ASN A 374 -23.50 -14.91 11.05
N ASP A 375 -23.30 -15.86 10.13
CA ASP A 375 -22.10 -15.93 9.28
C ASP A 375 -21.88 -14.69 8.38
N ASP A 376 -22.91 -13.93 8.00
CA ASP A 376 -22.71 -12.66 7.29
C ASP A 376 -22.10 -11.61 8.22
N SER A 377 -22.66 -11.45 9.44
CA SER A 377 -22.12 -10.52 10.44
C SER A 377 -20.69 -10.87 10.90
N ARG A 378 -20.35 -12.16 10.97
CA ARG A 378 -18.97 -12.62 11.23
C ARG A 378 -18.04 -12.20 10.09
N GLY A 379 -18.48 -12.41 8.85
CA GLY A 379 -17.75 -11.99 7.67
C GLY A 379 -17.66 -10.47 7.51
N GLN A 380 -18.66 -9.69 7.97
CA GLN A 380 -18.64 -8.23 8.00
C GLN A 380 -17.57 -7.70 8.96
N LEU A 381 -17.53 -8.20 10.19
CA LEU A 381 -16.47 -7.82 11.15
C LEU A 381 -15.09 -8.17 10.59
N TYR A 382 -14.92 -9.38 10.05
CA TYR A 382 -13.65 -9.83 9.50
C TYR A 382 -13.26 -9.07 8.21
N GLU A 383 -14.21 -8.68 7.36
CA GLU A 383 -14.02 -7.77 6.21
C GLU A 383 -13.41 -6.43 6.70
N TYR A 384 -13.95 -5.87 7.78
CA TYR A 384 -13.45 -4.63 8.37
C TYR A 384 -12.03 -4.79 8.93
N LEU A 385 -11.78 -5.87 9.70
CA LEU A 385 -10.47 -6.17 10.28
C LEU A 385 -9.38 -6.43 9.21
N CYS A 386 -9.75 -6.96 8.05
CA CYS A 386 -8.85 -7.06 6.90
C CYS A 386 -8.48 -5.69 6.31
N ARG A 387 -9.43 -4.74 6.21
CA ARG A 387 -9.17 -3.41 5.63
C ARG A 387 -8.37 -2.45 6.53
N LEU A 388 -8.30 -2.68 7.84
CA LEU A 388 -7.42 -1.86 8.72
C LEU A 388 -5.94 -2.02 8.33
N PRO A 389 -5.11 -0.97 8.34
CA PRO A 389 -3.71 -1.04 7.90
C PRO A 389 -2.77 -1.77 8.89
N SER A 390 -3.21 -2.06 10.12
CA SER A 390 -2.39 -2.82 11.07
C SER A 390 -2.16 -4.27 10.63
N LYS A 391 -0.93 -4.77 10.82
CA LYS A 391 -0.58 -6.19 10.69
C LYS A 391 -1.35 -7.10 11.65
N HIS A 392 -1.79 -6.56 12.79
CA HIS A 392 -2.66 -7.23 13.75
C HIS A 392 -3.88 -6.37 14.05
N ALA A 393 -5.08 -6.85 13.74
CA ALA A 393 -6.33 -6.14 14.01
C ALA A 393 -7.19 -6.94 15.00
N ARG A 394 -7.91 -6.23 15.88
CA ARG A 394 -8.87 -6.83 16.83
C ARG A 394 -10.20 -6.12 16.78
N GLY A 395 -11.26 -6.87 17.02
CA GLY A 395 -12.63 -6.37 17.00
C GLY A 395 -13.60 -7.32 17.69
N MET A 396 -14.87 -6.93 17.71
CA MET A 396 -15.94 -7.63 18.42
C MET A 396 -17.24 -7.61 17.60
N VAL A 397 -17.97 -8.71 17.56
CA VAL A 397 -19.37 -8.73 17.08
C VAL A 397 -20.24 -9.19 18.24
N PHE A 398 -21.36 -8.51 18.49
CA PHE A 398 -22.19 -8.78 19.66
C PHE A 398 -23.68 -8.71 19.38
N ASP A 399 -24.45 -9.45 20.17
CA ASP A 399 -25.92 -9.45 20.15
C ASP A 399 -26.51 -9.43 21.57
N LYS A 400 -27.79 -9.80 21.72
CA LYS A 400 -28.48 -9.88 23.02
C LYS A 400 -27.95 -10.98 23.96
N ARG A 401 -27.28 -11.99 23.41
CA ARG A 401 -26.84 -13.21 24.11
C ARG A 401 -25.39 -13.08 24.57
N GLY A 402 -24.54 -12.47 23.75
CA GLY A 402 -23.12 -12.32 24.06
C GLY A 402 -22.33 -11.62 22.96
N PHE A 403 -21.05 -11.95 22.90
CA PHE A 403 -20.06 -11.38 21.99
C PHE A 403 -19.10 -12.45 21.45
N GLU A 404 -18.57 -12.24 20.25
CA GLU A 404 -17.39 -12.92 19.70
C GLU A 404 -16.25 -11.91 19.52
N LEU A 405 -15.07 -12.20 20.05
CA LEU A 405 -13.84 -11.40 19.93
C LEU A 405 -12.91 -12.01 18.88
N TYR A 406 -12.49 -11.24 17.87
CA TYR A 406 -11.61 -11.72 16.79
C TYR A 406 -10.23 -11.07 16.84
N HIS A 407 -9.17 -11.86 16.69
CA HIS A 407 -7.81 -11.40 16.41
C HIS A 407 -7.36 -11.94 15.06
N VAL A 408 -7.05 -11.04 14.12
CA VAL A 408 -6.55 -11.39 12.79
C VAL A 408 -5.13 -10.87 12.57
N ALA A 409 -4.36 -11.58 11.74
CA ALA A 409 -3.00 -11.19 11.37
C ALA A 409 -2.69 -11.38 9.87
N GLY A 410 -2.00 -10.43 9.26
CA GLY A 410 -1.58 -10.50 7.86
C GLY A 410 -0.79 -9.27 7.44
N GLN A 411 -0.59 -9.06 6.15
CA GLN A 411 0.00 -7.81 5.65
C GLN A 411 -1.09 -6.73 5.48
N PRO A 412 -0.72 -5.45 5.50
CA PRO A 412 -1.64 -4.37 5.11
C PRO A 412 -2.16 -4.62 3.68
N GLY A 413 -3.46 -4.44 3.45
CA GLY A 413 -4.09 -4.65 2.14
C GLY A 413 -4.29 -6.11 1.71
N SER A 414 -3.82 -7.11 2.47
CA SER A 414 -4.08 -8.53 2.19
C SER A 414 -5.26 -9.08 2.99
N ARG A 415 -5.78 -10.25 2.60
CA ARG A 415 -6.52 -11.12 3.54
C ARG A 415 -5.64 -11.42 4.76
N LYS A 416 -6.24 -11.61 5.93
CA LYS A 416 -5.56 -11.85 7.21
C LYS A 416 -6.03 -13.17 7.81
N ALA A 417 -5.13 -14.00 8.33
CA ALA A 417 -5.52 -15.22 9.02
C ALA A 417 -6.24 -14.88 10.34
N LEU A 418 -7.34 -15.58 10.65
CA LEU A 418 -7.99 -15.52 11.96
C LEU A 418 -7.17 -16.36 12.95
N LEU A 419 -6.48 -15.69 13.87
CA LEU A 419 -5.60 -16.36 14.84
C LEU A 419 -6.34 -16.84 16.08
N GLU A 420 -7.31 -16.06 16.54
CA GLU A 420 -8.07 -16.33 17.77
C GLU A 420 -9.50 -15.83 17.63
N ARG A 421 -10.45 -16.67 18.07
CA ARG A 421 -11.85 -16.32 18.32
C ARG A 421 -12.16 -16.63 19.78
N ILE A 422 -12.77 -15.69 20.50
CA ILE A 422 -13.27 -15.92 21.86
C ILE A 422 -14.74 -15.55 21.96
N CYS A 423 -15.61 -16.54 22.16
CA CYS A 423 -17.05 -16.39 22.35
C CYS A 423 -17.37 -16.25 23.85
N GLY A 424 -18.22 -15.29 24.25
CA GLY A 424 -18.60 -15.12 25.65
C GLY A 424 -20.01 -14.55 25.83
N ALA A 425 -20.74 -15.07 26.82
CA ALA A 425 -22.02 -14.49 27.23
C ALA A 425 -21.79 -13.21 28.06
N TRP A 426 -22.71 -12.24 27.98
CA TRP A 426 -22.59 -10.99 28.74
C TRP A 426 -22.57 -11.18 30.26
N SER A 427 -23.29 -12.19 30.75
CA SER A 427 -23.36 -12.61 32.15
C SER A 427 -22.23 -13.56 32.57
N ALA A 428 -21.29 -13.91 31.67
CA ALA A 428 -20.23 -14.86 31.99
C ALA A 428 -19.22 -14.25 32.99
N PRO A 429 -18.97 -14.90 34.15
CA PRO A 429 -17.97 -14.48 35.13
C PRO A 429 -16.58 -14.27 34.49
N GLY A 430 -15.92 -13.19 34.91
CA GLY A 430 -14.64 -12.72 34.35
C GLY A 430 -14.75 -11.97 33.01
N GLY A 431 -15.94 -11.80 32.43
CA GLY A 431 -16.14 -11.14 31.13
C GLY A 431 -15.57 -9.71 31.05
N LYS A 432 -15.70 -8.88 32.11
CA LYS A 432 -15.08 -7.53 32.14
C LYS A 432 -13.56 -7.56 32.07
N LYS A 433 -12.94 -8.64 32.56
CA LYS A 433 -11.48 -8.83 32.44
C LYS A 433 -11.13 -9.29 31.04
N LEU A 434 -11.85 -10.28 30.47
CA LEU A 434 -11.61 -10.74 29.10
C LEU A 434 -11.66 -9.60 28.08
N LEU A 435 -12.71 -8.77 28.09
CA LEU A 435 -12.87 -7.66 27.13
C LEU A 435 -11.69 -6.68 27.22
N ARG A 436 -11.29 -6.30 28.45
CA ARG A 436 -10.17 -5.39 28.68
C ARG A 436 -8.83 -6.00 28.27
N ASP A 437 -8.52 -7.22 28.74
CA ASP A 437 -7.28 -7.93 28.46
C ASP A 437 -7.09 -8.19 26.95
N PHE A 438 -8.17 -8.49 26.22
CA PHE A 438 -8.12 -8.80 24.78
C PHE A 438 -7.97 -7.53 23.93
N LEU A 439 -8.82 -6.53 24.14
CA LEU A 439 -8.80 -5.30 23.33
C LEU A 439 -7.61 -4.39 23.70
N SER A 440 -7.04 -4.51 24.90
CA SER A 440 -5.82 -3.77 25.30
C SER A 440 -4.51 -4.39 24.78
N GLN A 441 -4.57 -5.40 23.89
CA GLN A 441 -3.39 -5.92 23.18
C GLN A 441 -2.96 -4.99 22.04
N TYR A 442 -2.57 -3.79 22.42
CA TYR A 442 -2.21 -2.65 21.58
C TYR A 442 -1.10 -2.95 20.56
N ASN A 443 -1.17 -2.27 19.41
CA ASN A 443 -0.08 -2.28 18.43
C ASN A 443 1.13 -1.43 18.94
N PRO A 444 2.32 -1.49 18.32
CA PRO A 444 3.49 -0.73 18.79
C PRO A 444 3.31 0.80 18.84
N TRP A 445 2.62 1.41 17.86
CA TRP A 445 2.28 2.84 17.87
C TRP A 445 1.34 3.20 19.02
N GLU A 446 0.31 2.39 19.24
CA GLU A 446 -0.66 2.63 20.30
C GLU A 446 -0.04 2.47 21.69
N ARG A 447 0.86 1.48 21.87
CA ARG A 447 1.67 1.31 23.09
C ARG A 447 2.55 2.54 23.33
N LEU A 448 3.28 2.99 22.29
CA LEU A 448 4.17 4.14 22.37
C LEU A 448 3.40 5.39 22.79
N LEU A 449 2.35 5.74 22.06
CA LEU A 449 1.55 6.94 22.33
C LEU A 449 0.92 6.93 23.72
N ARG A 450 0.39 5.80 24.19
CA ARG A 450 -0.12 5.66 25.57
C ARG A 450 0.97 5.82 26.62
N GLN A 451 2.17 5.27 26.39
CA GLN A 451 3.26 5.39 27.34
C GLN A 451 3.83 6.82 27.38
N SER A 452 3.95 7.49 26.23
CA SER A 452 4.29 8.92 26.13
C SER A 452 3.25 9.80 26.84
N LEU A 453 1.96 9.58 26.62
CA LEU A 453 0.87 10.30 27.32
C LEU A 453 0.95 10.14 28.84
N ARG A 454 1.13 8.89 29.33
CA ARG A 454 1.26 8.61 30.77
C ARG A 454 2.52 9.22 31.38
N GLN A 455 3.67 9.15 30.70
CA GLN A 455 4.91 9.79 31.16
C GLN A 455 4.86 11.33 31.08
N ALA A 456 4.08 11.90 30.16
CA ALA A 456 3.81 13.34 30.08
C ALA A 456 2.79 13.86 31.11
N GLY A 457 2.11 12.98 31.85
CA GLY A 457 1.00 13.33 32.74
C GLY A 457 -0.24 13.85 32.00
N ALA A 458 -0.46 13.40 30.76
CA ALA A 458 -1.34 14.05 29.81
C ALA A 458 -2.45 13.13 29.24
N VAL A 459 -3.57 13.75 28.86
CA VAL A 459 -4.74 13.10 28.24
C VAL A 459 -4.90 13.63 26.81
N PRO A 460 -5.08 12.77 25.79
CA PRO A 460 -5.11 13.21 24.40
C PRO A 460 -6.41 13.92 24.04
N ILE A 461 -6.31 14.94 23.18
CA ILE A 461 -7.41 15.72 22.63
C ILE A 461 -7.64 15.34 21.16
N ALA A 462 -6.61 15.51 20.32
CA ALA A 462 -6.71 15.40 18.87
C ALA A 462 -5.41 14.82 18.26
N PHE A 463 -5.48 14.43 16.99
CA PHE A 463 -4.31 14.11 16.17
C PHE A 463 -3.90 15.36 15.38
N LEU A 464 -2.62 15.74 15.45
CA LEU A 464 -2.08 16.93 14.76
C LEU A 464 -1.37 16.58 13.45
N GLY A 465 -0.94 15.33 13.26
CA GLY A 465 -0.33 14.86 12.01
C GLY A 465 0.70 13.75 12.20
N SER A 466 1.26 13.26 11.10
CA SER A 466 2.42 12.36 11.10
C SER A 466 3.45 12.73 10.04
N GLY A 467 4.71 12.79 10.43
CA GLY A 467 5.85 12.85 9.51
C GLY A 467 6.34 11.44 9.15
N ALA A 468 7.46 11.36 8.43
CA ALA A 468 8.01 10.09 7.91
C ALA A 468 8.30 9.02 8.99
N PHE A 469 8.59 9.42 10.23
CA PHE A 469 8.97 8.52 11.33
C PHE A 469 8.15 8.73 12.62
N GLY A 470 7.25 9.72 12.66
CA GLY A 470 6.66 10.23 13.90
C GLY A 470 5.19 10.59 13.79
N ARG A 471 4.47 10.50 14.92
CA ARG A 471 3.08 10.94 15.09
C ARG A 471 3.00 12.05 16.13
N VAL A 472 2.15 13.04 15.90
CA VAL A 472 1.94 14.18 16.79
C VAL A 472 0.50 14.15 17.31
N LEU A 473 0.34 14.12 18.64
CA LEU A 473 -0.94 14.28 19.31
C LEU A 473 -1.00 15.65 19.97
N GLU A 474 -2.18 16.28 19.94
CA GLU A 474 -2.51 17.27 20.95
C GLU A 474 -2.93 16.56 22.23
N ALA A 475 -2.44 17.03 23.38
CA ALA A 475 -2.86 16.57 24.69
C ALA A 475 -3.03 17.74 25.67
N GLN A 476 -3.76 17.51 26.75
CA GLN A 476 -3.84 18.40 27.90
C GLN A 476 -3.21 17.75 29.13
N ARG A 477 -2.52 18.53 29.95
CA ARG A 477 -2.07 18.14 31.30
C ARG A 477 -2.44 19.21 32.31
N LYS A 478 -2.64 18.83 33.58
CA LYS A 478 -2.82 19.78 34.69
C LYS A 478 -1.45 20.08 35.30
N ARG A 479 -1.05 21.36 35.37
CA ARG A 479 0.14 21.82 36.10
C ARG A 479 -0.26 23.02 36.96
N ASP A 480 0.10 22.99 38.23
CA ASP A 480 -0.08 24.10 39.18
C ASP A 480 -1.48 24.73 39.12
N GLU A 481 -2.50 23.87 39.21
CA GLU A 481 -3.94 24.16 39.07
C GLU A 481 -4.44 24.46 37.64
N GLU A 482 -3.60 24.97 36.74
CA GLU A 482 -3.93 25.30 35.36
C GLU A 482 -3.99 24.08 34.41
N ILE A 483 -4.69 24.24 33.28
CA ILE A 483 -4.78 23.23 32.20
C ILE A 483 -3.94 23.71 31.01
N GLU A 484 -2.82 23.05 30.77
CA GLU A 484 -1.90 23.34 29.67
C GLU A 484 -2.22 22.45 28.45
N ARG A 485 -2.34 23.07 27.27
CA ARG A 485 -2.38 22.36 25.98
C ARG A 485 -0.95 22.18 25.46
N ILE A 486 -0.60 20.96 25.09
CA ILE A 486 0.74 20.57 24.63
C ILE A 486 0.67 19.71 23.36
N ALA A 487 1.71 19.74 22.54
CA ALA A 487 1.88 18.76 21.47
C ALA A 487 2.91 17.71 21.88
N ILE A 488 2.54 16.43 21.76
CA ILE A 488 3.40 15.28 22.02
C ILE A 488 3.78 14.67 20.68
N LYS A 489 5.05 14.79 20.28
CA LYS A 489 5.61 14.15 19.08
C LYS A 489 6.35 12.88 19.49
N ALA A 490 5.88 11.73 19.01
CA ALA A 490 6.44 10.42 19.30
C ALA A 490 6.96 9.72 18.03
N VAL A 491 8.10 9.04 18.14
CA VAL A 491 8.83 8.36 17.05
C VAL A 491 9.04 6.90 17.41
N LEU A 492 8.62 5.97 16.56
CA LEU A 492 8.70 4.53 16.81
C LEU A 492 10.11 4.00 16.52
N ALA A 493 10.69 3.21 17.42
CA ALA A 493 12.03 2.63 17.23
C ALA A 493 12.08 1.61 16.08
N VAL A 494 10.94 1.00 15.73
CA VAL A 494 10.81 0.15 14.56
C VAL A 494 10.58 1.00 13.31
N GLY A 495 11.64 1.22 12.53
CA GLY A 495 11.57 1.86 11.21
C GLY A 495 12.44 3.12 11.05
N VAL A 496 12.99 3.67 12.14
CA VAL A 496 13.99 4.74 12.04
C VAL A 496 15.30 4.22 11.40
N PRO A 497 15.97 5.01 10.54
CA PRO A 497 17.27 4.64 9.98
C PRO A 497 18.37 4.55 11.04
N ASN A 498 19.37 3.67 10.82
CA ASN A 498 20.60 3.67 11.61
C ASN A 498 21.27 5.06 11.56
N GLY A 499 21.58 5.63 12.72
CA GLY A 499 22.15 6.98 12.83
C GLY A 499 21.12 8.11 12.94
N PHE A 500 19.81 7.82 12.88
CA PHE A 500 18.79 8.77 13.29
C PHE A 500 18.96 9.10 14.79
N SER A 501 19.03 10.39 15.14
CA SER A 501 19.08 10.85 16.53
C SER A 501 17.75 11.53 16.90
N PRO A 502 16.89 10.89 17.72
CA PRO A 502 15.63 11.47 18.17
C PRO A 502 15.78 12.75 19.00
N GLY A 503 16.96 12.98 19.60
CA GLY A 503 17.26 14.17 20.40
C GLY A 503 17.69 15.39 19.57
N ALA A 504 18.27 15.18 18.39
CA ALA A 504 18.94 16.26 17.65
C ALA A 504 17.98 17.38 17.20
N GLU A 505 16.75 17.05 16.82
CA GLU A 505 15.67 18.03 16.58
C GLU A 505 15.42 18.90 17.82
N VAL A 506 15.28 18.28 18.99
CA VAL A 506 15.02 18.96 20.27
C VAL A 506 16.19 19.87 20.64
N GLU A 507 17.43 19.42 20.45
CA GLU A 507 18.65 20.21 20.69
C GLU A 507 18.77 21.42 19.76
N VAL A 508 18.37 21.30 18.49
CA VAL A 508 18.33 22.42 17.53
C VAL A 508 17.22 23.41 17.92
N MET A 509 16.00 22.92 18.16
CA MET A 509 14.85 23.75 18.51
C MET A 509 15.05 24.48 19.85
N LYS A 510 15.62 23.83 20.87
CA LYS A 510 15.97 24.48 22.16
C LYS A 510 17.00 25.60 21.96
N ARG A 511 18.08 25.36 21.21
CA ARG A 511 19.11 26.39 20.94
C ARG A 511 18.57 27.56 20.11
N ALA A 512 17.71 27.30 19.12
CA ALA A 512 17.05 28.34 18.34
C ALA A 512 16.11 29.18 19.22
N CYS A 513 15.28 28.55 20.06
CA CYS A 513 14.41 29.24 21.00
C CYS A 513 15.20 30.10 22.01
N GLN A 514 16.32 29.60 22.53
CA GLN A 514 17.22 30.34 23.43
C GLN A 514 17.84 31.59 22.78
N GLN A 515 18.02 31.60 21.46
CA GLN A 515 18.51 32.76 20.71
C GLN A 515 17.40 33.74 20.25
N GLY A 516 16.14 33.48 20.66
CA GLY A 516 14.98 34.31 20.34
C GLY A 516 14.35 34.02 18.98
N CYS A 517 14.68 32.90 18.33
CA CYS A 517 14.11 32.54 17.03
C CYS A 517 12.60 32.26 17.10
N PRO A 518 11.86 32.42 15.97
CA PRO A 518 10.44 32.10 15.88
C PRO A 518 10.20 30.58 15.78
N VAL A 519 10.50 29.86 16.85
CA VAL A 519 10.31 28.39 16.99
C VAL A 519 9.32 28.11 18.12
N VAL A 520 8.59 27.00 18.04
CA VAL A 520 7.78 26.47 19.17
C VAL A 520 8.71 25.81 20.19
N ALA A 521 8.61 26.16 21.47
CA ALA A 521 9.61 25.77 22.47
C ALA A 521 9.46 24.31 22.91
N PRO A 522 10.52 23.46 22.83
CA PRO A 522 10.48 22.14 23.45
C PRO A 522 10.46 22.25 24.99
N SER A 523 9.34 21.85 25.60
CA SER A 523 9.11 21.85 27.05
C SER A 523 9.70 20.63 27.77
N SER A 524 10.21 19.66 27.03
CA SER A 524 10.95 18.51 27.53
C SER A 524 12.25 18.30 26.73
N ASP A 525 13.13 17.44 27.24
CA ASP A 525 14.11 16.73 26.40
C ASP A 525 13.43 15.61 25.60
N CYS A 526 14.19 14.91 24.77
CA CYS A 526 13.72 13.69 24.13
C CYS A 526 13.79 12.52 25.13
N ILE A 527 12.64 11.91 25.40
CA ILE A 527 12.45 10.89 26.44
C ILE A 527 12.34 9.52 25.76
N GLU A 528 13.15 8.56 26.22
CA GLU A 528 13.11 7.19 25.74
C GLU A 528 11.99 6.38 26.38
N VAL A 529 11.27 5.63 25.54
CA VAL A 529 10.12 4.81 25.95
C VAL A 529 10.55 3.34 25.91
N VAL A 530 10.90 2.81 27.08
CA VAL A 530 11.28 1.40 27.26
C VAL A 530 10.07 0.58 27.75
N GLU A 531 9.84 -0.60 27.17
CA GLU A 531 8.89 -1.59 27.66
C GLU A 531 9.52 -2.99 27.58
N SER A 532 9.51 -3.75 28.67
CA SER A 532 10.15 -5.08 28.78
C SER A 532 11.57 -5.10 28.22
N ASP A 533 12.41 -4.20 28.76
CA ASP A 533 13.84 -4.05 28.48
C ASP A 533 14.18 -3.77 27.00
N LYS A 534 13.20 -3.26 26.24
CA LYS A 534 13.34 -2.90 24.83
C LYS A 534 12.84 -1.48 24.58
N VAL A 535 13.63 -0.70 23.83
CA VAL A 535 13.21 0.61 23.35
C VAL A 535 12.06 0.43 22.34
N LEU A 536 10.89 0.95 22.70
CA LEU A 536 9.70 0.98 21.86
C LEU A 536 9.73 2.21 20.93
N GLY A 537 10.29 3.32 21.41
CA GLY A 537 10.42 4.58 20.69
C GLY A 537 10.89 5.70 21.61
N TRP A 538 10.73 6.93 21.14
CA TRP A 538 11.04 8.15 21.90
C TRP A 538 9.92 9.17 21.70
N PHE A 539 9.84 10.16 22.59
CA PHE A 539 8.96 11.31 22.38
C PHE A 539 9.53 12.59 22.99
N HIS A 540 9.01 13.73 22.56
CA HIS A 540 9.22 15.01 23.22
C HIS A 540 7.92 15.82 23.26
N ILE A 541 7.89 16.83 24.13
CA ILE A 541 6.73 17.68 24.37
C ILE A 541 7.05 19.11 23.92
N LEU A 542 6.31 19.62 22.93
CA LEU A 542 6.33 21.03 22.58
C LEU A 542 5.35 21.79 23.48
N GLY A 543 5.81 22.88 24.09
CA GLY A 543 4.95 23.85 24.76
C GLY A 543 4.33 24.78 23.72
N ASP A 544 3.06 25.13 23.92
CA ASP A 544 2.16 25.78 22.96
C ASP A 544 1.72 24.90 21.77
N VAL A 545 0.41 24.86 21.53
CA VAL A 545 -0.20 24.23 20.34
C VAL A 545 -0.71 25.34 19.43
N GLY A 546 0.04 25.66 18.39
CA GLY A 546 -0.38 26.60 17.34
C GLY A 546 -1.37 25.99 16.36
N THR A 547 -2.03 26.83 15.56
CA THR A 547 -2.92 26.37 14.47
C THR A 547 -2.14 26.17 13.16
N PRO A 548 -2.48 25.17 12.33
CA PRO A 548 -1.93 25.04 10.98
C PRO A 548 -2.19 26.30 10.15
N VAL A 549 -1.23 26.69 9.30
CA VAL A 549 -1.36 27.90 8.47
C VAL A 549 -2.11 27.59 7.17
N PRO A 550 -3.28 28.21 6.91
CA PRO A 550 -3.94 28.11 5.61
C PRO A 550 -3.08 28.77 4.52
N VAL A 551 -3.02 28.18 3.33
CA VAL A 551 -2.24 28.71 2.19
C VAL A 551 -2.56 30.18 1.94
N ASP A 552 -3.84 30.56 1.86
CA ASP A 552 -4.27 31.95 1.63
C ASP A 552 -3.75 32.92 2.72
N THR A 553 -3.62 32.44 3.97
CA THR A 553 -3.05 33.23 5.09
C THR A 553 -1.54 33.35 4.99
N ALA A 554 -0.84 32.27 4.62
CA ALA A 554 0.60 32.30 4.34
C ALA A 554 0.93 33.24 3.18
N GLN A 555 0.10 33.24 2.13
CA GLN A 555 0.26 34.08 0.95
C GLN A 555 -0.05 35.56 1.27
N ALA A 556 -1.14 35.85 1.98
CA ALA A 556 -1.45 37.21 2.42
C ALA A 556 -0.39 37.80 3.37
N LYS A 557 0.19 36.99 4.26
CA LYS A 557 1.26 37.38 5.20
C LYS A 557 2.66 36.90 4.79
N TRP A 558 2.94 36.76 3.49
CA TRP A 558 4.18 36.13 3.01
C TRP A 558 5.47 36.77 3.57
N ARG A 559 5.44 38.09 3.81
CA ARG A 559 6.57 38.83 4.40
C ARG A 559 6.91 38.35 5.80
N ASP A 560 5.91 38.19 6.66
CA ASP A 560 6.09 37.80 8.06
C ASP A 560 6.60 36.35 8.15
N LEU A 561 6.17 35.50 7.21
CA LEU A 561 6.62 34.10 7.08
C LEU A 561 8.07 33.99 6.59
N VAL A 562 8.43 34.76 5.56
CA VAL A 562 9.82 34.83 5.05
C VAL A 562 10.75 35.48 6.08
N GLU A 563 10.28 36.50 6.81
CA GLU A 563 11.00 37.10 7.94
C GLU A 563 11.21 36.08 9.07
N ALA A 564 10.22 35.24 9.36
CA ALA A 564 10.37 34.18 10.35
C ALA A 564 11.44 33.14 9.95
N LEU A 565 11.60 32.84 8.66
CA LEU A 565 12.72 32.01 8.18
C LEU A 565 14.05 32.77 8.27
N ARG A 566 14.08 34.05 7.87
CA ARG A 566 15.27 34.92 7.96
C ARG A 566 15.81 35.02 9.39
N GLN A 567 14.94 35.03 10.40
CA GLN A 567 15.34 35.09 11.80
C GLN A 567 16.03 33.82 12.30
N LEU A 568 15.75 32.65 11.73
CA LEU A 568 16.57 31.44 11.95
C LEU A 568 17.95 31.60 11.30
N HIS A 569 17.96 32.04 10.04
CA HIS A 569 19.17 32.16 9.23
C HIS A 569 20.18 33.16 9.80
N LEU A 570 19.70 34.31 10.29
CA LEU A 570 20.50 35.32 11.00
C LEU A 570 21.10 34.85 12.33
N LYS A 571 20.67 33.70 12.84
CA LYS A 571 21.12 33.09 14.10
C LYS A 571 21.95 31.83 13.89
N GLY A 572 22.33 31.52 12.65
CA GLY A 572 23.12 30.34 12.30
C GLY A 572 22.30 29.04 12.31
N PHE A 573 20.97 29.12 12.20
CA PHE A 573 20.09 27.95 12.07
C PHE A 573 19.53 27.85 10.65
N VAL A 574 19.30 26.61 10.22
CA VAL A 574 18.56 26.23 9.02
C VAL A 574 17.57 25.13 9.43
N HIS A 575 16.42 25.08 8.75
CA HIS A 575 15.30 24.20 9.11
C HIS A 575 15.40 22.84 8.41
N GLY A 576 15.94 22.81 7.19
CA GLY A 576 16.04 21.68 6.28
C GLY A 576 14.74 21.32 5.54
N ASP A 577 13.58 21.70 6.07
CA ASP A 577 12.25 21.40 5.53
C ASP A 577 11.22 22.50 5.94
N PRO A 578 11.43 23.79 5.61
CA PRO A 578 10.54 24.89 6.02
C PRO A 578 9.29 25.01 5.12
N ARG A 579 8.56 23.90 4.94
CA ARG A 579 7.25 23.87 4.24
C ARG A 579 6.13 24.50 5.10
N LEU A 580 5.00 24.86 4.50
CA LEU A 580 3.82 25.41 5.18
C LEU A 580 3.25 24.47 6.25
N ALA A 581 3.37 23.15 6.06
CA ALA A 581 2.98 22.16 7.07
C ALA A 581 3.90 22.13 8.31
N ASN A 582 5.08 22.76 8.26
CA ASN A 582 6.07 22.83 9.33
C ASN A 582 6.11 24.22 10.02
N VAL A 583 5.11 25.05 9.76
CA VAL A 583 4.88 26.31 10.47
C VAL A 583 3.46 26.32 11.06
N VAL A 584 3.34 26.91 12.24
CA VAL A 584 2.05 27.15 12.90
C VAL A 584 1.88 28.63 13.25
N LEU A 585 0.62 29.07 13.36
CA LEU A 585 0.27 30.36 13.94
C LEU A 585 0.09 30.21 15.44
N LEU A 586 0.84 30.99 16.21
CA LEU A 586 0.64 31.17 17.65
C LEU A 586 0.18 32.61 17.89
N GLY A 587 -1.13 32.80 18.03
CA GLY A 587 -1.75 34.11 17.91
C GLY A 587 -1.64 34.64 16.49
N ASP A 588 -1.00 35.79 16.31
CA ASP A 588 -0.78 36.45 15.03
C ASP A 588 0.56 36.09 14.34
N LYS A 589 1.43 35.35 15.03
CA LYS A 589 2.84 35.12 14.67
C LYS A 589 3.11 33.71 14.17
N PHE A 590 3.93 33.62 13.14
CA PHE A 590 4.45 32.35 12.62
C PHE A 590 5.53 31.75 13.55
N LYS A 591 5.50 30.43 13.72
CA LYS A 591 6.42 29.64 14.54
C LYS A 591 6.75 28.32 13.85
N TRP A 592 8.04 27.99 13.72
CA TRP A 592 8.54 26.76 13.09
C TRP A 592 8.50 25.54 14.05
N ILE A 593 8.31 24.36 13.46
CA ILE A 593 8.28 23.02 14.08
C ILE A 593 8.92 21.99 13.13
N ASP A 594 9.12 20.73 13.56
CA ASP A 594 9.57 19.62 12.70
C ASP A 594 10.93 19.89 12.00
N PHE A 595 11.92 20.33 12.77
CA PHE A 595 13.27 20.57 12.26
C PHE A 595 13.95 19.26 11.86
N LEU A 596 14.62 19.23 10.72
CA LEU A 596 15.62 18.20 10.46
C LEU A 596 16.74 18.34 11.51
N GLY A 597 17.13 17.23 12.14
CA GLY A 597 17.91 17.29 13.37
C GLY A 597 19.37 17.76 13.24
N GLN A 598 19.99 17.64 12.06
CA GLN A 598 21.41 17.99 11.86
C GLN A 598 21.77 18.62 10.47
N PRO A 599 21.00 19.59 9.93
CA PRO A 599 21.47 20.37 8.79
C PRO A 599 22.66 21.23 9.22
N VAL A 600 23.82 21.02 8.61
CA VAL A 600 24.97 21.93 8.78
C VAL A 600 24.57 23.30 8.25
N PHE A 601 24.79 24.36 9.03
CA PHE A 601 24.56 25.73 8.56
C PHE A 601 25.57 26.07 7.46
N THR A 602 25.09 26.06 6.22
CA THR A 602 25.85 26.46 5.04
C THR A 602 24.96 27.34 4.18
N ARG A 603 25.58 28.15 3.31
CA ARG A 603 24.85 28.95 2.33
C ARG A 603 23.94 28.10 1.44
N ALA A 604 24.39 26.92 1.00
CA ALA A 604 23.57 25.99 0.23
C ALA A 604 22.37 25.46 1.02
N SER A 605 22.53 25.25 2.34
CA SER A 605 21.43 24.87 3.24
C SER A 605 20.39 26.00 3.36
N GLN A 606 20.83 27.26 3.42
CA GLN A 606 19.93 28.43 3.44
C GLN A 606 19.19 28.61 2.10
N GLU A 607 19.91 28.48 0.98
CA GLU A 607 19.33 28.55 -0.37
C GLU A 607 18.29 27.43 -0.57
N THR A 608 18.56 26.23 -0.06
CA THR A 608 17.61 25.09 -0.05
C THR A 608 16.37 25.39 0.81
N ASP A 609 16.55 25.88 2.04
CA ASP A 609 15.46 26.29 2.93
C ASP A 609 14.50 27.26 2.22
N ILE A 610 15.03 28.33 1.62
CA ILE A 610 14.20 29.35 0.96
C ILE A 610 13.54 28.76 -0.29
N GLN A 611 14.23 27.91 -1.06
CA GLN A 611 13.63 27.25 -2.22
C GLN A 611 12.45 26.35 -1.84
N ILE A 612 12.54 25.60 -0.75
CA ILE A 612 11.44 24.76 -0.23
C ILE A 612 10.25 25.65 0.16
N LEU A 613 10.47 26.65 1.01
CA LEU A 613 9.39 27.56 1.46
C LEU A 613 8.72 28.28 0.29
N MET A 614 9.50 28.79 -0.66
CA MET A 614 8.95 29.51 -1.81
C MET A 614 8.20 28.58 -2.76
N THR A 615 8.64 27.33 -2.94
CA THR A 615 7.92 26.35 -3.77
C THR A 615 6.56 25.99 -3.16
N ASP A 616 6.50 25.78 -1.85
CA ASP A 616 5.26 25.41 -1.16
C ASP A 616 4.28 26.60 -1.04
N LEU A 617 4.79 27.82 -0.87
CA LEU A 617 4.00 29.05 -0.83
C LEU A 617 3.38 29.43 -2.19
N VAL A 618 4.12 29.22 -3.29
CA VAL A 618 3.76 29.66 -4.65
C VAL A 618 3.09 28.55 -5.48
N GLY A 619 3.41 27.30 -5.19
CA GLY A 619 3.03 26.13 -5.99
C GLY A 619 3.72 26.12 -7.36
N GLN A 620 3.05 25.59 -8.38
CA GLN A 620 3.57 25.50 -9.75
C GLN A 620 3.51 26.81 -10.55
N LYS A 621 3.11 27.93 -9.93
CA LYS A 621 3.04 29.24 -10.61
C LYS A 621 4.44 29.84 -10.72
N ASP A 622 4.68 30.64 -11.76
CA ASP A 622 5.87 31.48 -11.83
C ASP A 622 5.89 32.44 -10.62
N PRO A 623 6.93 32.43 -9.75
CA PRO A 623 7.03 33.33 -8.60
C PRO A 623 6.98 34.83 -8.95
N VAL A 624 7.29 35.20 -10.20
CA VAL A 624 7.13 36.56 -10.71
C VAL A 624 5.67 36.89 -11.02
N GLN A 625 4.91 35.97 -11.62
CA GLN A 625 3.49 36.18 -11.93
C GLN A 625 2.63 36.08 -10.68
N PHE A 626 2.85 35.04 -9.88
CA PHE A 626 2.21 34.84 -8.58
C PHE A 626 2.39 36.04 -7.64
N GLY A 627 3.51 36.75 -7.77
CA GLY A 627 3.78 37.93 -6.97
C GLY A 627 2.91 39.14 -7.29
N GLN A 628 2.49 39.33 -8.54
CA GLN A 628 1.87 40.58 -9.02
C GLN A 628 0.49 40.88 -8.40
N GLN A 629 -0.09 39.91 -7.69
CA GLN A 629 -1.34 39.98 -6.93
C GLN A 629 -1.14 40.36 -5.44
N PHE A 630 0.10 40.50 -4.94
CA PHE A 630 0.40 40.84 -3.53
C PHE A 630 1.18 42.15 -3.39
N ASP A 631 0.78 42.98 -2.43
CA ASP A 631 1.27 44.35 -2.33
C ASP A 631 2.78 44.44 -2.05
N GLY A 632 3.46 45.17 -2.93
CA GLY A 632 4.91 45.36 -2.93
C GLY A 632 5.75 44.10 -3.18
N TRP A 633 5.21 43.04 -3.77
CA TRP A 633 6.04 41.94 -4.27
C TRP A 633 6.95 42.44 -5.42
N PRO A 634 8.24 42.04 -5.49
CA PRO A 634 9.14 42.50 -6.55
C PRO A 634 8.67 42.15 -7.98
N LYS A 635 8.47 43.18 -8.81
CA LYS A 635 8.12 43.00 -10.23
C LYS A 635 9.34 42.60 -11.07
N ASN A 636 9.48 41.29 -11.29
CA ASN A 636 10.34 40.61 -12.28
C ASN A 636 11.87 40.83 -12.16
N SER A 637 12.66 39.75 -12.29
CA SER A 637 14.11 39.57 -12.03
C SER A 637 14.61 40.03 -10.63
N ALA A 638 14.17 41.19 -10.16
CA ALA A 638 14.40 41.75 -8.83
C ALA A 638 13.83 40.90 -7.67
N PHE A 639 13.07 39.83 -7.91
CA PHE A 639 12.72 38.89 -6.83
C PHE A 639 13.97 38.22 -6.24
N ILE A 640 14.89 37.80 -7.12
CA ILE A 640 16.16 37.22 -6.70
C ILE A 640 17.07 38.30 -6.10
N GLY A 641 17.12 39.50 -6.71
CA GLY A 641 17.95 40.62 -6.25
C GLY A 641 17.49 41.30 -4.95
N ASN A 642 16.19 41.37 -4.66
CA ASN A 642 15.67 42.21 -3.56
C ASN A 642 14.93 41.46 -2.45
N VAL A 643 14.64 40.16 -2.61
CA VAL A 643 14.11 39.30 -1.53
C VAL A 643 15.09 38.17 -1.19
N LEU A 644 15.58 37.44 -2.20
CA LEU A 644 16.59 36.40 -1.97
C LEU A 644 17.97 36.99 -1.59
N GLN A 645 18.43 38.08 -2.19
CA GLN A 645 19.75 38.64 -1.84
C GLN A 645 19.83 39.12 -0.37
N PRO A 646 18.82 39.80 0.23
CA PRO A 646 18.83 40.11 1.66
C PRO A 646 18.74 38.89 2.60
N LEU A 647 18.14 37.78 2.14
CA LEU A 647 18.19 36.50 2.87
C LEU A 647 19.62 35.91 2.82
N MET A 648 20.22 35.88 1.63
CA MET A 648 21.57 35.34 1.38
C MET A 648 22.72 36.24 1.89
N SER A 649 22.49 37.54 2.12
CA SER A 649 23.51 38.47 2.65
C SER A 649 23.82 38.28 4.13
N SER A 650 23.20 37.28 4.78
CA SER A 650 23.46 36.88 6.17
C SER A 650 24.82 36.21 6.40
N VAL A 651 25.59 35.94 5.32
CA VAL A 651 26.83 35.14 5.34
C VAL A 651 28.12 36.01 5.43
N THR A 652 28.02 37.34 5.54
CA THR A 652 29.19 38.26 5.45
C THR A 652 29.36 39.22 6.64
N ARG A 653 29.11 38.75 7.87
CA ARG A 653 29.61 39.35 9.13
C ARG A 653 29.97 38.27 10.14
#